data_AF-A0A554KCW2-F1
#
_entry.id   AF-A0A554KCW2-F1
#
_cell.length_a   1.000
_cell.length_b   1.000
_cell.length_c   1.000
_cell.angle_alpha   90.00
_cell.angle_beta   90.00
_cell.angle_gamma   90.00
#
_symmetry.space_group_name_H-M   'P 1'
#
loop_
_entity.id
_entity.type
_entity.pdbx_description
1 polymer ?
#
loop_
_entity_poly.entity_id
_entity_poly.type
_entity_poly.pdbx_seq_one_letter_code
_entity_poly.pdbx_strand_id
1 'polypeptide(L)'
;MELETYLKKQKTYRGENLFLFQVSGFKFQVPRNTGQAAITAVLFFVFISLAIVFSITSIAYREIRDARVTIAAHRSYAAADGGVEDAYYRVTKGKQISSTENLTIDGVQVITTITDVGLNKKDIIATGDTNNHIRKAKLTLKEGATAVSFNYGVQVDVGGLDMNSNSQVNGNVFSNGNIEGGTGAVITGDAFVAAGTLSSINQSWTIQNTDVLFGTPQGAVITTIDSAGSVGDYNSIALGSDNLARISYIDGTNDDLKFVRCTNDDCSSAVINVVDSAGSVDEVTSLAMGTDGFGRISYYHDGNDDLKFAQCTNADCSSRVLTTIDSASNVGDFSALVVGSDGFARIAYWYDTASDVRFARCTNADCSGKIITNVETAGNVGEYIDLVLGTDGFGRMSYYNSSNGDLKFARCTDADCSTRVITSVDTSGTVGQYTSLALGSDGFARISYYDSSNGDLKFARCTNADCTAKTTNTVDNASSVGKPSSLVLGPDGFGRMSSYASGLGDLRYVRCTDDACTPPTVSVDIAQSFTPTITNRITHVGVFVRKVGNPSNATIRIVRDVSGSPSTVPTDILATGALIASSIGPSYGWHTAYLTSTPTLTSGTLYWIVIDATPDNANYFYWGADSGAGYASGSAKRTLDWVVGGWVSLSSTDLDFRVYMGGVDHHITDVRVNGNARAHEMTNVQVGGNADGYTYTNNTVTGNAHMNSLSSCTVNGNATYNTISSCTVGGTQTTPTVPPGDLAPQPLPITQAVIDAWKAAAEAGGITAGDVVVSGTQTIGPRKITGKLTVTNGSTLMVSGTLWVVGDIVFDNNSIIRLSSGYGTLSGVVISDSKIDVKNNAAFSGSGNPASFMMLLDAKDSIGEETINVDNNSTGVIYYAGKSWIKFSNNSAAKEATAYGIRLDNNAEITYDSGLANASFSSSPAGGWSVESWVEVE
;
A
#
# COMPACT_ATOMS: atom_id res chain seq x y z
N MET A 1 34.70 5.46 33.10
CA MET A 1 35.67 4.78 33.97
C MET A 1 36.17 3.58 33.18
N GLU A 2 37.37 3.46 32.63
CA GLU A 2 38.58 4.24 32.36
C GLU A 2 39.17 3.54 31.10
N LEU A 3 39.43 4.24 30.01
CA LEU A 3 40.75 4.78 29.60
C LEU A 3 41.72 3.71 29.01
N GLU A 4 42.15 3.99 27.76
CA GLU A 4 43.29 3.44 27.01
C GLU A 4 43.13 1.99 26.45
N THR A 5 43.32 1.64 25.18
CA THR A 5 44.24 2.16 24.14
C THR A 5 43.86 1.54 22.79
N TYR A 6 43.32 2.28 21.81
CA TYR A 6 43.55 1.97 20.38
C TYR A 6 43.01 3.12 19.51
N LEU A 7 43.83 4.13 19.25
CA LEU A 7 43.89 4.90 17.98
C LEU A 7 44.86 6.08 18.11
N LYS A 8 45.61 6.31 17.02
CA LYS A 8 46.57 7.39 16.71
C LYS A 8 48.03 7.16 17.13
N LYS A 9 48.87 6.81 16.15
CA LYS A 9 49.87 7.75 15.59
C LYS A 9 50.58 7.15 14.36
N GLN A 10 50.09 7.48 13.17
CA GLN A 10 50.95 7.73 12.03
C GLN A 10 51.53 9.15 12.18
N LYS A 11 52.86 9.26 12.32
CA LYS A 11 53.68 10.26 11.61
C LYS A 11 55.16 10.21 12.03
N THR A 12 56.01 10.18 11.00
CA THR A 12 57.38 10.73 10.91
C THR A 12 58.52 9.92 11.53
N TYR A 13 59.44 9.44 10.68
CA TYR A 13 60.85 9.85 10.72
C TYR A 13 61.45 9.80 9.31
N ARG A 14 61.85 10.98 8.83
CA ARG A 14 62.86 11.21 7.77
C ARG A 14 64.23 10.79 8.31
N GLY A 15 65.13 10.35 7.42
CA GLY A 15 66.54 10.75 7.52
C GLY A 15 67.60 9.68 7.24
N GLU A 16 68.18 9.78 6.03
CA GLU A 16 69.63 9.77 5.74
C GLU A 16 70.44 8.46 5.57
N ASN A 17 71.36 8.56 4.60
CA ASN A 17 72.60 7.81 4.33
C ASN A 17 72.45 6.48 3.55
N LEU A 18 72.60 6.44 2.22
CA LEU A 18 73.85 6.62 1.45
C LEU A 18 74.99 5.74 1.98
N PHE A 19 75.18 4.54 1.45
CA PHE A 19 76.49 3.89 1.34
C PHE A 19 76.52 2.90 0.17
N LEU A 20 77.31 3.24 -0.85
CA LEU A 20 77.94 2.27 -1.74
C LEU A 20 78.81 1.33 -0.91
N PHE A 21 78.77 0.03 -1.17
CA PHE A 21 79.92 -0.85 -0.94
C PHE A 21 80.12 -1.80 -2.11
N GLN A 22 81.18 -1.51 -2.85
CA GLN A 22 81.89 -2.44 -3.70
C GLN A 22 82.62 -3.44 -2.79
N VAL A 23 82.47 -4.75 -2.98
CA VAL A 23 83.42 -5.74 -2.47
C VAL A 23 83.76 -6.73 -3.57
N SER A 24 84.93 -6.52 -4.15
CA SER A 24 85.69 -7.47 -4.93
C SER A 24 86.20 -8.62 -4.06
N GLY A 25 86.12 -9.84 -4.60
CA GLY A 25 87.08 -10.91 -4.30
C GLY A 25 86.72 -11.88 -3.17
N PHE A 26 85.84 -12.85 -3.44
CA PHE A 26 85.87 -14.15 -2.77
C PHE A 26 85.68 -15.28 -3.79
N LYS A 27 86.77 -15.98 -4.11
CA LYS A 27 86.71 -17.26 -4.85
C LYS A 27 86.25 -18.34 -3.88
N PHE A 28 84.96 -18.69 -3.92
CA PHE A 28 84.46 -19.89 -3.25
C PHE A 28 84.80 -21.11 -4.13
N GLN A 29 85.88 -21.83 -3.80
CA GLN A 29 86.12 -23.15 -4.37
C GLN A 29 85.20 -24.15 -3.67
N VAL A 30 84.10 -24.51 -4.31
CA VAL A 30 83.26 -25.65 -3.90
C VAL A 30 83.93 -26.93 -4.42
N PRO A 31 84.28 -27.91 -3.56
CA PRO A 31 84.71 -29.21 -4.03
C PRO A 31 83.57 -29.84 -4.84
N ARG A 32 83.84 -30.22 -6.09
CA ARG A 32 82.88 -30.94 -6.94
C ARG A 32 82.67 -32.35 -6.41
N ASN A 33 81.81 -32.48 -5.40
CA ASN A 33 81.11 -33.73 -5.13
C ASN A 33 79.86 -33.74 -6.00
N THR A 34 79.97 -34.40 -7.15
CA THR A 34 78.99 -34.40 -8.26
C THR A 34 77.58 -34.89 -7.90
N GLY A 35 77.32 -35.28 -6.65
CA GLY A 35 75.98 -35.63 -6.14
C GLY A 35 75.27 -34.56 -5.31
N GLN A 36 75.97 -33.62 -4.65
CA GLN A 36 75.33 -32.71 -3.69
C GLN A 36 74.46 -31.61 -4.34
N ALA A 37 74.86 -31.12 -5.52
CA ALA A 37 74.05 -30.15 -6.27
C ALA A 37 72.74 -30.78 -6.78
N ALA A 38 72.79 -32.04 -7.22
CA ALA A 38 71.60 -32.79 -7.64
C ALA A 38 70.65 -33.03 -6.46
N ILE A 39 71.17 -33.45 -5.29
CA ILE A 39 70.36 -33.66 -4.09
C ILE A 39 69.74 -32.34 -3.60
N THR A 40 70.47 -31.22 -3.64
CA THR A 40 69.94 -29.92 -3.22
C THR A 40 68.84 -29.43 -4.15
N ALA A 41 69.01 -29.60 -5.47
CA ALA A 41 67.98 -29.26 -6.45
C ALA A 41 66.72 -30.13 -6.28
N VAL A 42 66.89 -31.44 -6.09
CA VAL A 42 65.78 -32.37 -5.82
C VAL A 42 65.04 -31.97 -4.54
N LEU A 43 65.76 -31.70 -3.45
CA LEU A 43 65.15 -31.26 -2.20
C LEU A 43 64.41 -29.93 -2.36
N PHE A 44 64.98 -28.96 -3.08
CA PHE A 44 64.32 -27.69 -3.37
C PHE A 44 63.00 -27.88 -4.13
N PHE A 45 62.97 -28.72 -5.17
CA PHE A 45 61.74 -29.03 -5.91
C PHE A 45 60.74 -29.86 -5.09
N VAL A 46 61.20 -30.75 -4.21
CA VAL A 46 60.33 -31.47 -3.26
C VAL A 46 59.68 -30.50 -2.26
N PHE A 47 60.42 -29.52 -1.73
CA PHE A 47 59.83 -28.51 -0.83
C PHE A 47 58.83 -27.60 -1.53
N ILE A 48 59.14 -27.15 -2.76
CA ILE A 48 58.19 -26.35 -3.55
C ILE A 48 56.93 -27.15 -3.88
N SER A 49 57.07 -28.42 -4.31
CA SER A 49 55.91 -29.26 -4.60
C SER A 49 55.06 -29.53 -3.35
N LEU A 50 55.68 -29.79 -2.19
CA LEU A 50 54.95 -29.94 -0.93
C LEU A 50 54.23 -28.64 -0.51
N ALA A 51 54.87 -27.48 -0.68
CA ALA A 51 54.26 -26.18 -0.37
C ALA A 51 53.04 -25.89 -1.27
N ILE A 52 53.13 -26.22 -2.56
CA ILE A 52 52.02 -26.10 -3.52
C ILE A 52 50.88 -27.06 -3.14
N VAL A 53 51.19 -28.34 -2.86
CA VAL A 53 50.19 -29.33 -2.47
C VAL A 53 49.48 -28.94 -1.17
N PHE A 54 50.20 -28.46 -0.16
CA PHE A 54 49.60 -28.01 1.10
C PHE A 54 48.70 -26.79 0.90
N SER A 55 49.14 -25.84 0.04
CA SER A 55 48.35 -24.66 -0.30
C SER A 55 47.03 -25.04 -0.98
N ILE A 56 47.08 -25.90 -2.00
CA ILE A 56 45.89 -26.38 -2.73
C ILE A 56 44.97 -27.20 -1.82
N THR A 57 45.53 -28.09 -0.99
CA THR A 57 44.75 -28.93 -0.06
C THR A 57 44.03 -28.07 0.99
N SER A 58 44.65 -26.99 1.47
CA SER A 58 44.03 -26.07 2.44
C SER A 58 42.85 -25.27 1.86
N ILE A 59 42.89 -24.98 0.56
CA ILE A 59 41.80 -24.30 -0.15
C ILE A 59 40.68 -25.30 -0.41
N ALA A 60 41.01 -26.49 -0.94
CA ALA A 60 40.04 -27.55 -1.19
C ALA A 60 39.31 -28.01 0.08
N TYR A 61 40.01 -28.09 1.22
CA TYR A 61 39.39 -28.44 2.50
C TYR A 61 38.39 -27.37 2.99
N ARG A 62 38.73 -26.08 2.79
CA ARG A 62 37.81 -24.97 3.11
C ARG A 62 36.57 -25.01 2.22
N GLU A 63 36.75 -25.17 0.90
CA GLU A 63 35.65 -25.33 -0.05
C GLU A 63 34.73 -26.50 0.31
N ILE A 64 35.28 -27.68 0.65
CA ILE A 64 34.47 -28.84 1.04
C ILE A 64 33.70 -28.59 2.34
N ARG A 65 34.33 -27.93 3.32
CA ARG A 65 33.67 -27.60 4.59
C ARG A 65 32.53 -26.60 4.36
N ASP A 66 32.78 -25.55 3.58
CA ASP A 66 31.81 -24.50 3.32
C ASP A 66 30.65 -25.04 2.46
N ALA A 67 30.92 -25.95 1.52
CA ALA A 67 29.90 -26.70 0.79
C ALA A 67 29.05 -27.59 1.72
N ARG A 68 29.66 -28.29 2.69
CA ARG A 68 28.91 -29.12 3.66
C ARG A 68 28.00 -28.29 4.57
N VAL A 69 28.49 -27.14 5.04
CA VAL A 69 27.69 -26.19 5.85
C VAL A 69 26.52 -25.66 5.03
N THR A 70 26.77 -25.30 3.77
CA THR A 70 25.73 -24.81 2.84
C THR A 70 24.66 -25.88 2.59
N ILE A 71 25.07 -27.13 2.35
CA ILE A 71 24.13 -28.26 2.17
C ILE A 71 23.29 -28.50 3.42
N ALA A 72 23.90 -28.49 4.62
CA ALA A 72 23.17 -28.69 5.87
C ALA A 72 22.16 -27.56 6.12
N ALA A 73 22.54 -26.31 5.85
CA ALA A 73 21.65 -25.16 5.94
C ALA A 73 20.47 -25.25 4.95
N HIS A 74 20.72 -25.63 3.70
CA HIS A 74 19.65 -25.83 2.71
C HIS A 74 18.68 -26.95 3.09
N ARG A 75 19.18 -28.04 3.69
CA ARG A 75 18.33 -29.14 4.19
C ARG A 75 17.42 -28.67 5.33
N SER A 76 17.95 -27.93 6.29
CA SER A 76 17.15 -27.36 7.39
C SER A 76 16.09 -26.39 6.87
N TYR A 77 16.45 -25.54 5.90
CA TYR A 77 15.51 -24.61 5.28
C TYR A 77 14.39 -25.35 4.53
N ALA A 78 14.72 -26.31 3.68
CA ALA A 78 13.72 -27.07 2.93
C ALA A 78 12.76 -27.85 3.84
N ALA A 79 13.27 -28.38 4.97
CA ALA A 79 12.45 -29.02 5.97
C ALA A 79 11.53 -28.02 6.71
N ALA A 80 12.05 -26.84 7.08
CA ALA A 80 11.23 -25.77 7.65
C ALA A 80 10.10 -25.34 6.70
N ASP A 81 10.40 -25.14 5.43
CA ASP A 81 9.41 -24.78 4.41
C ASP A 81 8.32 -25.86 4.26
N GLY A 82 8.72 -27.14 4.23
CA GLY A 82 7.77 -28.25 4.23
C GLY A 82 6.87 -28.31 5.48
N GLY A 83 7.37 -27.89 6.64
CA GLY A 83 6.58 -27.79 7.88
C GLY A 83 5.53 -26.67 7.82
N VAL A 84 5.91 -25.52 7.27
CA VAL A 84 4.99 -24.40 7.02
C VAL A 84 3.87 -24.82 6.05
N GLU A 85 4.22 -25.48 4.94
CA GLU A 85 3.26 -25.90 3.91
C GLU A 85 2.23 -26.93 4.44
N ASP A 86 2.67 -27.91 5.24
CA ASP A 86 1.74 -28.87 5.87
C ASP A 86 0.76 -28.16 6.83
N ALA A 87 1.27 -27.27 7.68
CA ALA A 87 0.44 -26.53 8.62
C ALA A 87 -0.54 -25.59 7.90
N TYR A 88 -0.08 -24.87 6.87
CA TYR A 88 -0.93 -24.04 6.01
C TYR A 88 -2.06 -24.86 5.38
N TYR A 89 -1.74 -26.00 4.77
CA TYR A 89 -2.72 -26.87 4.15
C TYR A 89 -3.77 -27.37 5.14
N ARG A 90 -3.37 -27.75 6.36
CA ARG A 90 -4.31 -28.20 7.40
C ARG A 90 -5.19 -27.07 7.91
N VAL A 91 -4.63 -25.89 8.15
CA VAL A 91 -5.38 -24.69 8.57
C VAL A 91 -6.41 -24.29 7.51
N THR A 92 -6.02 -24.22 6.24
CA THR A 92 -6.92 -23.81 5.14
C THR A 92 -7.99 -24.83 4.78
N LYS A 93 -7.78 -26.11 5.11
CA LYS A 93 -8.76 -27.19 4.89
C LYS A 93 -9.56 -27.56 6.14
N GLY A 94 -9.44 -26.80 7.22
CA GLY A 94 -10.17 -27.05 8.47
C GLY A 94 -9.86 -28.43 9.07
N LYS A 95 -8.64 -28.95 8.86
CA LYS A 95 -8.19 -30.21 9.46
C LYS A 95 -7.76 -29.96 10.90
N GLN A 96 -7.87 -30.98 11.74
CA GLN A 96 -7.36 -30.92 13.12
C GLN A 96 -5.85 -30.64 13.10
N ILE A 97 -5.44 -29.62 13.85
CA ILE A 97 -4.04 -29.22 14.02
C ILE A 97 -3.86 -28.60 15.40
N SER A 98 -2.75 -28.91 16.07
CA SER A 98 -2.40 -28.41 17.40
C SER A 98 -1.68 -27.07 17.30
N SER A 99 -1.50 -26.36 18.42
CA SER A 99 -0.66 -25.15 18.45
C SER A 99 0.82 -25.41 18.21
N THR A 100 1.28 -26.66 18.40
CA THR A 100 2.63 -27.13 18.07
C THR A 100 2.58 -28.49 17.42
N GLU A 101 3.20 -28.64 16.25
CA GLU A 101 3.31 -29.88 15.48
C GLU A 101 4.76 -30.29 15.29
N ASN A 102 5.06 -31.58 15.47
CA ASN A 102 6.39 -32.13 15.24
C ASN A 102 6.35 -33.08 14.05
N LEU A 103 7.14 -32.77 13.02
CA LEU A 103 7.24 -33.55 11.79
C LEU A 103 8.70 -33.95 11.55
N THR A 104 8.89 -35.05 10.83
CA THR A 104 10.20 -35.44 10.31
C THR A 104 10.12 -35.46 8.79
N ILE A 105 10.89 -34.58 8.13
CA ILE A 105 10.93 -34.45 6.67
C ILE A 105 12.35 -34.81 6.23
N ASP A 106 12.49 -35.89 5.44
CA ASP A 106 13.79 -36.40 4.97
C ASP A 106 14.85 -36.59 6.09
N GLY A 107 14.41 -37.02 7.27
CA GLY A 107 15.26 -37.25 8.44
C GLY A 107 15.62 -36.00 9.26
N VAL A 108 15.14 -34.81 8.87
CA VAL A 108 15.27 -33.55 9.62
C VAL A 108 14.05 -33.37 10.51
N GLN A 109 14.27 -33.05 11.80
CA GLN A 109 13.18 -32.73 12.72
C GLN A 109 12.70 -31.30 12.47
N VAL A 110 11.38 -31.13 12.36
CA VAL A 110 10.72 -29.85 12.14
C VAL A 110 9.70 -29.62 13.25
N ILE A 111 9.86 -28.51 13.97
CA ILE A 111 8.89 -28.07 14.98
C ILE A 111 8.13 -26.88 14.41
N THR A 112 6.84 -27.03 14.22
CA THR A 112 5.94 -25.99 13.69
C THR A 112 5.05 -25.45 14.79
N THR A 113 5.02 -24.14 14.97
CA THR A 113 4.19 -23.45 15.97
C THR A 113 3.18 -22.55 15.29
N ILE A 114 1.93 -22.58 15.76
CA ILE A 114 0.81 -21.83 15.19
C ILE A 114 0.27 -20.91 16.29
N THR A 115 0.33 -19.60 16.06
CA THR A 115 -0.02 -18.56 17.06
C THR A 115 -1.04 -17.59 16.48
N ASP A 116 -2.09 -17.29 17.24
CA ASP A 116 -3.04 -16.21 16.92
C ASP A 116 -2.39 -14.85 17.22
N VAL A 117 -2.27 -13.98 16.20
CA VAL A 117 -1.54 -12.70 16.30
C VAL A 117 -2.42 -11.46 16.03
N GLY A 118 -3.73 -11.66 15.86
CA GLY A 118 -4.71 -10.59 15.70
C GLY A 118 -6.07 -11.13 15.24
N LEU A 119 -7.05 -10.24 15.08
CA LEU A 119 -8.32 -10.60 14.42
C LEU A 119 -8.00 -11.13 13.02
N ASN A 120 -8.47 -12.33 12.73
CA ASN A 120 -8.34 -12.97 11.43
C ASN A 120 -6.86 -13.19 11.03
N LYS A 121 -5.92 -13.37 11.97
CA LYS A 121 -4.50 -13.62 11.64
C LYS A 121 -3.84 -14.72 12.46
N LYS A 122 -3.03 -15.56 11.80
CA LYS A 122 -2.23 -16.62 12.41
C LYS A 122 -0.79 -16.59 11.91
N ASP A 123 0.18 -16.67 12.81
CA ASP A 123 1.57 -16.94 12.46
C ASP A 123 1.84 -18.45 12.53
N ILE A 124 2.43 -19.01 11.47
CA ILE A 124 2.94 -20.37 11.38
C ILE A 124 4.46 -20.28 11.28
N ILE A 125 5.17 -20.73 12.30
CA ILE A 125 6.64 -20.72 12.34
C ILE A 125 7.14 -22.16 12.41
N ALA A 126 7.81 -22.63 11.36
CA ALA A 126 8.47 -23.93 11.34
C ALA A 126 9.98 -23.78 11.50
N THR A 127 10.56 -24.58 12.39
CA THR A 127 12.00 -24.62 12.67
C THR A 127 12.56 -25.96 12.23
N GLY A 128 13.45 -25.95 11.24
CA GLY A 128 14.21 -27.12 10.80
C GLY A 128 15.63 -27.11 11.38
N ASP A 129 16.10 -28.26 11.87
CA ASP A 129 17.44 -28.43 12.42
C ASP A 129 18.17 -29.65 11.86
N THR A 130 19.26 -29.39 11.14
CA THR A 130 20.21 -30.39 10.64
C THR A 130 21.57 -30.13 11.28
N ASN A 131 21.99 -30.99 12.21
CA ASN A 131 23.32 -30.91 12.86
C ASN A 131 23.65 -29.53 13.48
N ASN A 132 22.70 -28.90 14.19
CA ASN A 132 22.79 -27.54 14.77
C ASN A 132 22.83 -26.40 13.73
N HIS A 133 22.48 -26.67 12.47
CA HIS A 133 22.23 -25.63 11.48
C HIS A 133 20.72 -25.35 11.46
N ILE A 134 20.29 -24.38 12.26
CA ILE A 134 18.87 -24.05 12.43
C ILE A 134 18.43 -23.07 11.35
N ARG A 135 17.23 -23.31 10.78
CA ARG A 135 16.54 -22.40 9.87
C ARG A 135 15.07 -22.32 10.25
N LYS A 136 14.48 -21.12 10.16
CA LYS A 136 13.06 -20.92 10.44
C LYS A 136 12.35 -20.26 9.27
N ALA A 137 11.23 -20.84 8.88
CA ALA A 137 10.31 -20.24 7.93
C ALA A 137 9.08 -19.76 8.69
N LYS A 138 8.66 -18.52 8.43
CA LYS A 138 7.46 -17.92 9.01
C LYS A 138 6.46 -17.61 7.90
N LEU A 139 5.23 -18.08 8.07
CA LEU A 139 4.08 -17.75 7.25
C LEU A 139 3.02 -17.08 8.11
N THR A 140 2.65 -15.85 7.76
CA THR A 140 1.51 -15.16 8.38
C THR A 140 0.30 -15.34 7.50
N LEU A 141 -0.75 -15.94 8.05
CA LEU A 141 -2.06 -16.08 7.43
C LEU A 141 -2.96 -14.95 7.88
N LYS A 142 -3.80 -14.51 6.95
CA LYS A 142 -4.87 -13.55 7.18
C LYS A 142 -6.17 -14.08 6.57
N GLU A 143 -7.21 -14.18 7.38
CA GLU A 143 -8.56 -14.50 6.95
C GLU A 143 -9.18 -13.27 6.27
N GLY A 144 -9.77 -13.49 5.09
CA GLY A 144 -10.30 -12.45 4.21
C GLY A 144 -11.27 -11.50 4.93
N ALA A 145 -11.24 -10.21 4.54
CA ALA A 145 -12.00 -9.09 5.14
C ALA A 145 -13.55 -9.17 5.02
N THR A 146 -14.09 -10.35 4.74
CA THR A 146 -15.50 -10.62 4.46
C THR A 146 -16.07 -11.80 5.25
N ALA A 147 -15.27 -12.40 6.15
CA ALA A 147 -15.75 -13.38 7.12
C ALA A 147 -16.35 -12.65 8.33
N VAL A 148 -17.63 -12.92 8.63
CA VAL A 148 -18.30 -12.44 9.83
C VAL A 148 -17.99 -13.40 10.96
N SER A 149 -17.31 -12.92 12.00
CA SER A 149 -16.98 -13.70 13.19
C SER A 149 -17.59 -13.03 14.42
N PHE A 150 -18.30 -13.79 15.23
CA PHE A 150 -18.84 -13.34 16.52
C PHE A 150 -18.00 -13.95 17.62
N ASN A 151 -17.21 -13.14 18.31
CA ASN A 151 -16.28 -13.61 19.36
C ASN A 151 -16.85 -13.51 20.77
N TYR A 152 -17.99 -12.84 20.93
CA TYR A 152 -18.64 -12.55 22.20
C TYR A 152 -20.07 -13.07 22.16
N GLY A 153 -20.62 -13.41 23.33
CA GLY A 153 -22.05 -13.69 23.46
C GLY A 153 -22.87 -12.41 23.28
N VAL A 154 -22.31 -11.29 23.75
CA VAL A 154 -22.84 -9.95 23.54
C VAL A 154 -21.72 -9.00 23.16
N GLN A 155 -21.89 -8.29 22.05
CA GLN A 155 -21.02 -7.18 21.66
C GLN A 155 -21.86 -5.92 21.39
N VAL A 156 -21.67 -4.87 22.17
CA VAL A 156 -22.44 -3.62 22.03
C VAL A 156 -21.55 -2.43 21.74
N ASP A 157 -22.07 -1.51 20.94
CA ASP A 157 -21.43 -0.22 20.71
C ASP A 157 -21.68 0.72 21.91
N VAL A 158 -21.55 2.03 21.70
CA VAL A 158 -21.62 3.07 22.74
C VAL A 158 -22.96 3.14 23.48
N GLY A 159 -24.01 2.48 22.97
CA GLY A 159 -25.30 2.35 23.66
C GLY A 159 -25.23 1.47 24.90
N GLY A 160 -24.24 0.57 24.99
CA GLY A 160 -24.03 -0.26 26.18
C GLY A 160 -25.03 -1.42 26.33
N LEU A 161 -24.99 -2.04 27.51
CA LEU A 161 -25.79 -3.22 27.87
C LEU A 161 -26.55 -2.98 29.17
N ASP A 162 -27.89 -2.98 29.09
CA ASP A 162 -28.80 -2.93 30.24
C ASP A 162 -29.28 -4.36 30.58
N MET A 163 -29.05 -4.83 31.82
CA MET A 163 -29.44 -6.16 32.29
C MET A 163 -30.36 -6.09 33.51
N ASN A 164 -31.67 -6.08 33.31
CA ASN A 164 -32.67 -5.99 34.38
C ASN A 164 -33.25 -7.36 34.77
N SER A 165 -33.76 -7.46 36.00
CA SER A 165 -34.65 -8.55 36.46
C SER A 165 -34.18 -9.98 36.13
N ASN A 166 -33.13 -10.46 36.82
CA ASN A 166 -32.53 -11.79 36.67
C ASN A 166 -32.07 -12.17 35.25
N SER A 167 -31.80 -11.18 34.40
CA SER A 167 -31.30 -11.43 33.04
C SER A 167 -29.88 -12.00 33.07
N GLN A 168 -29.57 -12.87 32.10
CA GLN A 168 -28.32 -13.62 32.07
C GLN A 168 -27.65 -13.59 30.70
N VAL A 169 -26.34 -13.40 30.69
CA VAL A 169 -25.49 -13.68 29.53
C VAL A 169 -24.61 -14.87 29.89
N ASN A 170 -24.94 -16.02 29.30
CA ASN A 170 -24.16 -17.23 29.35
C ASN A 170 -23.05 -17.19 28.28
N GLY A 171 -22.05 -16.35 28.51
CA GLY A 171 -20.95 -16.08 27.60
C GLY A 171 -20.14 -14.85 28.01
N ASN A 172 -19.22 -14.42 27.14
CA ASN A 172 -18.43 -13.20 27.32
C ASN A 172 -19.18 -11.96 26.78
N VAL A 173 -18.91 -10.80 27.37
CA VAL A 173 -19.46 -9.50 26.97
C VAL A 173 -18.35 -8.52 26.64
N PHE A 174 -18.46 -7.83 25.51
CA PHE A 174 -17.66 -6.66 25.18
C PHE A 174 -18.57 -5.46 24.92
N SER A 175 -18.29 -4.33 25.57
CA SER A 175 -19.10 -3.11 25.46
C SER A 175 -18.24 -1.89 25.17
N ASN A 176 -18.58 -1.13 24.13
CA ASN A 176 -18.05 0.23 23.94
C ASN A 176 -18.78 1.28 24.79
N GLY A 177 -19.84 0.90 25.51
CA GLY A 177 -20.62 1.71 26.44
C GLY A 177 -20.62 1.15 27.87
N ASN A 178 -21.54 1.61 28.71
CA ASN A 178 -21.70 1.06 30.07
C ASN A 178 -22.25 -0.38 30.04
N ILE A 179 -21.98 -1.13 31.10
CA ILE A 179 -22.73 -2.35 31.44
C ILE A 179 -23.47 -2.08 32.76
N GLU A 180 -24.78 -2.00 32.69
CA GLU A 180 -25.66 -1.63 33.80
C GLU A 180 -26.55 -2.82 34.19
N GLY A 181 -26.37 -3.32 35.41
CA GLY A 181 -27.13 -4.43 35.95
C GLY A 181 -28.26 -4.01 36.87
N GLY A 182 -29.25 -4.89 36.99
CA GLY A 182 -30.28 -4.86 38.01
C GLY A 182 -30.20 -6.10 38.91
N THR A 183 -31.21 -6.27 39.77
CA THR A 183 -31.25 -7.41 40.70
C THR A 183 -31.16 -8.74 39.93
N GLY A 184 -30.15 -9.55 40.27
CA GLY A 184 -29.95 -10.88 39.71
C GLY A 184 -29.25 -10.93 38.35
N ALA A 185 -28.69 -9.83 37.84
CA ALA A 185 -27.96 -9.82 36.57
C ALA A 185 -26.65 -10.63 36.66
N VAL A 186 -26.45 -11.57 35.72
CA VAL A 186 -25.27 -12.44 35.70
C VAL A 186 -24.64 -12.53 34.30
N ILE A 187 -23.33 -12.34 34.24
CA ILE A 187 -22.47 -12.68 33.10
C ILE A 187 -21.61 -13.88 33.53
N THR A 188 -21.71 -15.01 32.82
CA THR A 188 -20.96 -16.22 33.21
C THR A 188 -19.53 -16.24 32.70
N GLY A 189 -19.23 -15.49 31.64
CA GLY A 189 -17.89 -15.30 31.11
C GLY A 189 -17.21 -14.03 31.61
N ASP A 190 -16.31 -13.51 30.78
CA ASP A 190 -15.61 -12.24 30.98
C ASP A 190 -16.48 -11.04 30.58
N ALA A 191 -16.30 -9.90 31.26
CA ALA A 191 -16.97 -8.65 30.95
C ALA A 191 -15.96 -7.51 30.76
N PHE A 192 -15.95 -6.94 29.56
CA PHE A 192 -14.98 -5.91 29.16
C PHE A 192 -15.68 -4.65 28.67
N VAL A 193 -15.27 -3.51 29.23
CA VAL A 193 -15.76 -2.18 28.88
C VAL A 193 -14.61 -1.33 28.32
N ALA A 194 -14.84 -0.74 27.15
CA ALA A 194 -13.89 0.15 26.51
C ALA A 194 -13.99 1.61 27.01
N ALA A 195 -12.99 2.42 26.65
CA ALA A 195 -12.98 3.85 26.93
C ALA A 195 -14.19 4.56 26.29
N GLY A 196 -14.84 5.47 27.01
CA GLY A 196 -16.04 6.12 26.50
C GLY A 196 -15.80 7.21 25.47
N THR A 197 -16.65 7.17 24.45
CA THR A 197 -16.49 7.95 23.22
C THR A 197 -17.44 9.15 23.12
N LEU A 198 -18.29 9.43 24.12
CA LEU A 198 -19.11 10.67 24.20
C LEU A 198 -18.21 11.89 24.33
N SER A 199 -17.69 12.31 23.20
CA SER A 199 -16.74 13.38 23.00
C SER A 199 -17.36 14.32 21.99
N SER A 200 -17.28 15.61 22.27
CA SER A 200 -17.76 16.64 21.34
C SER A 200 -16.64 16.98 20.37
N ILE A 201 -17.01 17.41 19.16
CA ILE A 201 -16.06 18.04 18.22
C ILE A 201 -15.45 19.25 18.95
N ASN A 202 -14.14 19.22 19.18
CA ASN A 202 -13.41 20.34 19.73
C ASN A 202 -12.84 21.24 18.63
N GLN A 203 -12.23 20.64 17.62
CA GLN A 203 -11.71 21.31 16.43
C GLN A 203 -12.24 20.63 15.18
N SER A 204 -12.58 21.41 14.15
CA SER A 204 -12.93 20.85 12.86
C SER A 204 -12.73 21.84 11.72
N TRP A 205 -12.46 21.29 10.55
CA TRP A 205 -12.63 21.94 9.27
C TRP A 205 -13.41 21.01 8.33
N THR A 206 -14.40 21.54 7.62
CA THR A 206 -15.37 20.71 6.86
C THR A 206 -15.74 21.32 5.51
N ILE A 207 -14.89 22.20 4.98
CA ILE A 207 -15.12 22.86 3.70
C ILE A 207 -14.33 22.10 2.65
N GLN A 208 -15.00 21.29 1.85
CA GLN A 208 -14.36 20.63 0.72
C GLN A 208 -14.55 21.44 -0.57
N ASN A 209 -13.45 21.91 -1.16
CA ASN A 209 -13.43 22.44 -2.53
C ASN A 209 -12.20 22.02 -3.35
N THR A 210 -11.30 21.24 -2.76
CA THR A 210 -10.15 20.62 -3.42
C THR A 210 -9.84 19.26 -2.79
N ASP A 211 -8.93 18.51 -3.41
CA ASP A 211 -8.54 17.16 -3.02
C ASP A 211 -7.02 17.08 -2.86
N VAL A 212 -6.55 16.37 -1.83
CA VAL A 212 -5.11 16.08 -1.63
C VAL A 212 -4.89 14.57 -1.62
N LEU A 213 -3.99 14.11 -2.49
CA LEU A 213 -3.60 12.71 -2.65
C LEU A 213 -2.56 12.26 -1.60
N PHE A 214 -2.67 11.03 -1.09
CA PHE A 214 -1.64 10.36 -0.27
C PHE A 214 -1.66 8.82 -0.42
N GLY A 215 -0.63 8.12 0.06
CA GLY A 215 -0.57 6.64 0.02
C GLY A 215 -0.14 6.04 -1.32
N THR A 216 0.60 6.77 -2.16
CA THR A 216 1.22 6.25 -3.40
C THR A 216 2.73 6.46 -3.33
N PRO A 217 3.57 5.50 -3.78
CA PRO A 217 4.94 5.79 -4.17
C PRO A 217 4.88 6.53 -5.51
N GLN A 218 5.96 7.17 -5.89
CA GLN A 218 6.25 7.34 -7.31
C GLN A 218 7.28 6.27 -7.71
N GLY A 219 7.07 5.59 -8.85
CA GLY A 219 8.02 4.61 -9.43
C GLY A 219 7.49 3.87 -10.68
N ALA A 220 8.34 3.06 -11.34
CA ALA A 220 8.08 2.35 -12.62
C ALA A 220 8.30 0.82 -12.53
N VAL A 221 7.64 0.04 -13.41
CA VAL A 221 7.93 -1.39 -13.66
C VAL A 221 9.15 -1.48 -14.61
N ILE A 222 10.14 -2.31 -14.27
CA ILE A 222 11.41 -2.41 -15.03
C ILE A 222 11.52 -3.81 -15.65
N THR A 223 11.64 -3.86 -16.98
CA THR A 223 11.83 -5.09 -17.76
C THR A 223 13.10 -5.00 -18.57
N THR A 224 13.99 -5.99 -18.48
CA THR A 224 15.18 -6.09 -19.34
C THR A 224 14.79 -6.73 -20.68
N ILE A 225 14.90 -5.97 -21.78
CA ILE A 225 14.44 -6.37 -23.13
C ILE A 225 15.54 -7.06 -23.94
N ASP A 226 16.78 -6.54 -23.89
CA ASP A 226 17.98 -7.12 -24.50
C ASP A 226 19.13 -6.95 -23.50
N SER A 227 19.99 -7.96 -23.38
CA SER A 227 21.10 -7.97 -22.42
C SER A 227 22.37 -8.63 -22.97
N ALA A 228 22.41 -8.97 -24.25
CA ALA A 228 23.53 -9.68 -24.86
C ALA A 228 24.55 -8.68 -25.44
N GLY A 229 25.43 -8.17 -24.58
CA GLY A 229 26.47 -7.19 -24.95
C GLY A 229 26.16 -5.78 -24.45
N SER A 230 26.89 -4.79 -24.97
CA SER A 230 26.58 -3.36 -24.88
C SER A 230 25.43 -3.01 -25.84
N VAL A 231 24.21 -3.29 -25.41
CA VAL A 231 22.97 -3.12 -26.18
C VAL A 231 22.08 -2.06 -25.53
N GLY A 232 21.40 -1.26 -26.34
CA GLY A 232 20.34 -0.33 -25.89
C GLY A 232 20.69 1.15 -25.95
N ASP A 233 21.86 1.51 -26.50
CA ASP A 233 22.29 2.90 -26.59
C ASP A 233 21.46 3.69 -27.61
N TYR A 234 21.32 5.00 -27.38
CA TYR A 234 20.62 5.96 -28.23
C TYR A 234 19.23 5.52 -28.73
N ASN A 235 18.40 4.97 -27.85
CA ASN A 235 17.13 4.37 -28.23
C ASN A 235 16.03 5.39 -28.64
N SER A 236 15.09 4.93 -29.46
CA SER A 236 13.85 5.66 -29.76
C SER A 236 12.66 4.74 -29.67
N ILE A 237 11.55 5.24 -29.11
CA ILE A 237 10.33 4.46 -28.88
C ILE A 237 9.14 5.06 -29.63
N ALA A 238 8.29 4.19 -30.16
CA ALA A 238 6.97 4.55 -30.67
C ALA A 238 5.94 3.47 -30.29
N LEU A 239 4.65 3.81 -30.31
CA LEU A 239 3.57 2.83 -30.10
C LEU A 239 3.03 2.35 -31.45
N GLY A 240 2.90 1.04 -31.61
CA GLY A 240 2.16 0.45 -32.71
C GLY A 240 0.65 0.72 -32.58
N SER A 241 -0.10 0.42 -33.64
CA SER A 241 -1.58 0.48 -33.61
C SER A 241 -2.22 -0.51 -32.62
N ASP A 242 -1.43 -1.48 -32.16
CA ASP A 242 -1.76 -2.44 -31.11
C ASP A 242 -1.51 -1.90 -29.69
N ASN A 243 -1.08 -0.64 -29.56
CA ASN A 243 -0.63 0.00 -28.31
C ASN A 243 0.60 -0.65 -27.65
N LEU A 244 1.30 -1.54 -28.37
CA LEU A 244 2.53 -2.15 -27.88
C LEU A 244 3.74 -1.35 -28.35
N ALA A 245 4.79 -1.29 -27.52
CA ALA A 245 5.99 -0.54 -27.83
C ALA A 245 6.79 -1.12 -29.00
N ARG A 246 7.37 -0.22 -29.78
CA ARG A 246 8.39 -0.45 -30.80
C ARG A 246 9.60 0.36 -30.41
N ILE A 247 10.78 -0.24 -30.43
CA ILE A 247 12.00 0.41 -29.94
C ILE A 247 13.08 0.19 -30.98
N SER A 248 13.73 1.26 -31.45
CA SER A 248 15.03 1.16 -32.12
C SER A 248 16.13 1.49 -31.13
N TYR A 249 17.29 0.84 -31.27
CA TYR A 249 18.44 1.08 -30.40
C TYR A 249 19.73 0.59 -31.07
N ILE A 250 20.87 1.06 -30.57
CA ILE A 250 22.19 0.65 -31.02
C ILE A 250 22.70 -0.52 -30.18
N ASP A 251 23.21 -1.54 -30.85
CA ASP A 251 24.04 -2.59 -30.29
C ASP A 251 25.50 -2.26 -30.55
N GLY A 252 26.13 -1.54 -29.63
CA GLY A 252 27.53 -1.14 -29.73
C GLY A 252 28.53 -2.29 -29.54
N THR A 253 28.07 -3.54 -29.34
CA THR A 253 28.98 -4.70 -29.40
C THR A 253 29.19 -5.17 -30.82
N ASN A 254 28.16 -5.05 -31.66
CA ASN A 254 28.17 -5.50 -33.04
C ASN A 254 28.15 -4.34 -34.05
N ASP A 255 28.08 -3.10 -33.54
CA ASP A 255 27.80 -1.86 -34.28
C ASP A 255 26.53 -1.94 -35.15
N ASP A 256 25.50 -2.62 -34.63
CA ASP A 256 24.24 -2.88 -35.33
C ASP A 256 23.14 -1.89 -34.89
N LEU A 257 22.32 -1.43 -35.84
CA LEU A 257 21.00 -0.89 -35.53
C LEU A 257 20.03 -2.04 -35.28
N LYS A 258 19.39 -2.08 -34.12
CA LYS A 258 18.37 -3.08 -33.78
C LYS A 258 16.97 -2.48 -33.66
N PHE A 259 15.97 -3.33 -33.85
CA PHE A 259 14.56 -3.03 -33.66
C PHE A 259 13.89 -4.10 -32.81
N VAL A 260 13.14 -3.65 -31.82
CA VAL A 260 12.29 -4.45 -30.95
C VAL A 260 10.83 -4.17 -31.28
N ARG A 261 10.05 -5.25 -31.35
CA ARG A 261 8.60 -5.22 -31.19
C ARG A 261 8.20 -5.98 -29.93
N CYS A 262 7.65 -5.28 -28.96
CA CYS A 262 7.06 -5.91 -27.78
C CYS A 262 5.82 -6.72 -28.18
N THR A 263 5.61 -7.86 -27.55
CA THR A 263 4.44 -8.72 -27.76
C THR A 263 3.45 -8.65 -26.59
N ASN A 264 3.78 -7.93 -25.53
CA ASN A 264 2.96 -7.63 -24.36
C ASN A 264 3.26 -6.23 -23.80
N ASP A 265 2.36 -5.73 -22.94
CA ASP A 265 2.36 -4.35 -22.44
C ASP A 265 3.61 -3.99 -21.63
N ASP A 266 4.20 -4.95 -20.92
CA ASP A 266 5.40 -4.76 -20.10
C ASP A 266 6.70 -5.09 -20.85
N CYS A 267 6.61 -5.43 -22.15
CA CYS A 267 7.70 -5.85 -23.03
C CYS A 267 8.56 -7.01 -22.46
N SER A 268 8.04 -7.80 -21.52
CA SER A 268 8.74 -8.99 -21.01
C SER A 268 8.84 -10.10 -22.05
N SER A 269 8.07 -9.98 -23.13
CA SER A 269 8.25 -10.74 -24.36
C SER A 269 8.36 -9.78 -25.54
N ALA A 270 9.38 -10.00 -26.37
CA ALA A 270 9.70 -9.15 -27.51
C ALA A 270 10.27 -9.97 -28.67
N VAL A 271 10.11 -9.44 -29.88
CA VAL A 271 10.80 -9.89 -31.08
C VAL A 271 11.88 -8.86 -31.41
N ILE A 272 13.11 -9.30 -31.57
CA ILE A 272 14.28 -8.44 -31.83
C ILE A 272 14.86 -8.80 -33.19
N ASN A 273 15.09 -7.81 -34.04
CA ASN A 273 15.77 -7.97 -35.32
C ASN A 273 16.86 -6.92 -35.52
N VAL A 274 17.91 -7.31 -36.25
CA VAL A 274 18.91 -6.38 -36.75
C VAL A 274 18.37 -5.69 -38.00
N VAL A 275 18.38 -4.35 -37.98
CA VAL A 275 17.89 -3.49 -39.06
C VAL A 275 19.02 -3.19 -40.05
N ASP A 276 20.16 -2.72 -39.57
CA ASP A 276 21.36 -2.50 -40.39
C ASP A 276 22.59 -2.97 -39.60
N SER A 277 23.52 -3.61 -40.31
CA SER A 277 24.72 -4.27 -39.75
C SER A 277 25.96 -4.02 -40.60
N ALA A 278 25.86 -3.16 -41.62
CA ALA A 278 26.94 -2.90 -42.54
C ALA A 278 27.60 -1.57 -42.14
N GLY A 279 28.81 -1.59 -41.58
CA GLY A 279 29.53 -0.39 -41.13
C GLY A 279 29.14 0.02 -39.70
N SER A 280 30.04 0.72 -39.00
CA SER A 280 29.77 1.13 -37.62
C SER A 280 28.55 2.06 -37.61
N VAL A 281 27.45 1.62 -37.02
CA VAL A 281 26.27 2.45 -36.77
C VAL A 281 26.45 3.05 -35.38
N ASP A 282 26.64 4.36 -35.31
CA ASP A 282 26.94 5.04 -34.04
C ASP A 282 25.96 6.19 -33.76
N GLU A 283 25.95 6.60 -32.50
CA GLU A 283 25.50 7.87 -31.92
C GLU A 283 24.02 8.28 -31.98
N VAL A 284 23.14 7.85 -32.90
CA VAL A 284 21.67 8.11 -32.77
C VAL A 284 20.73 7.21 -33.60
N THR A 285 19.54 6.92 -33.07
CA THR A 285 18.38 6.47 -33.86
C THR A 285 17.08 7.22 -33.48
N SER A 286 16.25 7.54 -34.48
CA SER A 286 14.90 8.08 -34.28
C SER A 286 13.86 7.24 -35.02
N LEU A 287 12.82 6.81 -34.30
CA LEU A 287 11.78 5.90 -34.77
C LEU A 287 10.41 6.58 -34.76
N ALA A 288 9.69 6.47 -35.87
CA ALA A 288 8.26 6.74 -35.94
C ALA A 288 7.51 5.59 -36.62
N MET A 289 6.20 5.52 -36.39
CA MET A 289 5.35 4.54 -37.07
C MET A 289 4.77 5.13 -38.35
N GLY A 290 4.90 4.39 -39.46
CA GLY A 290 4.22 4.70 -40.70
C GLY A 290 2.71 4.47 -40.61
N THR A 291 1.96 5.05 -41.55
CA THR A 291 0.51 4.81 -41.70
C THR A 291 0.17 3.36 -42.06
N ASP A 292 1.16 2.60 -42.53
CA ASP A 292 1.09 1.16 -42.76
C ASP A 292 1.30 0.32 -41.48
N GLY A 293 1.59 0.96 -40.35
CA GLY A 293 1.88 0.30 -39.08
C GLY A 293 3.29 -0.23 -38.96
N PHE A 294 4.20 0.10 -39.89
CA PHE A 294 5.60 -0.36 -39.87
C PHE A 294 6.56 0.76 -39.47
N GLY A 295 7.68 0.39 -38.85
CA GLY A 295 8.68 1.35 -38.36
C GLY A 295 9.35 2.14 -39.50
N ARG A 296 9.67 3.40 -39.21
CA ARG A 296 10.49 4.32 -40.00
C ARG A 296 11.60 4.82 -39.10
N ILE A 297 12.84 4.60 -39.50
CA ILE A 297 13.99 4.84 -38.63
C ILE A 297 14.99 5.73 -39.35
N SER A 298 15.34 6.89 -38.79
CA SER A 298 16.58 7.59 -39.16
C SER A 298 17.70 7.17 -38.22
N TYR A 299 18.91 7.11 -38.76
CA TYR A 299 20.10 6.75 -38.00
C TYR A 299 21.36 7.32 -38.66
N TYR A 300 22.34 7.63 -37.84
CA TYR A 300 23.69 7.98 -38.29
C TYR A 300 24.47 6.71 -38.61
N HIS A 301 25.28 6.75 -39.65
CA HIS A 301 26.10 5.63 -40.07
C HIS A 301 27.55 6.08 -40.18
N ASP A 302 28.28 5.87 -39.09
CA ASP A 302 29.66 6.30 -38.87
C ASP A 302 30.63 5.71 -39.90
N GLY A 303 30.41 4.49 -40.38
CA GLY A 303 31.25 3.91 -41.44
C GLY A 303 31.32 4.72 -42.74
N ASN A 304 30.36 5.62 -42.98
CA ASN A 304 30.29 6.48 -44.18
C ASN A 304 30.12 7.97 -43.83
N ASP A 305 30.00 8.32 -42.55
CA ASP A 305 29.57 9.63 -42.04
C ASP A 305 28.24 10.15 -42.66
N ASP A 306 27.29 9.24 -42.93
CA ASP A 306 26.05 9.51 -43.68
C ASP A 306 24.79 9.46 -42.77
N LEU A 307 23.77 10.26 -43.11
CA LEU A 307 22.42 10.09 -42.56
C LEU A 307 21.67 9.06 -43.40
N LYS A 308 21.21 7.99 -42.76
CA LYS A 308 20.45 6.92 -43.43
C LYS A 308 19.03 6.81 -42.88
N PHE A 309 18.19 6.16 -43.66
CA PHE A 309 16.80 5.91 -43.38
C PHE A 309 16.45 4.45 -43.66
N ALA A 310 15.83 3.79 -42.69
CA ALA A 310 15.26 2.46 -42.84
C ALA A 310 13.74 2.55 -42.88
N GLN A 311 13.16 2.05 -43.96
CA GLN A 311 11.74 1.76 -44.06
C GLN A 311 11.53 0.27 -43.79
N CYS A 312 10.99 -0.09 -42.63
CA CYS A 312 10.56 -1.46 -42.36
C CYS A 312 9.40 -1.81 -43.31
N THR A 313 9.46 -2.97 -43.96
CA THR A 313 8.42 -3.47 -44.87
C THR A 313 7.52 -4.52 -44.21
N ASN A 314 7.79 -4.83 -42.94
CA ASN A 314 6.97 -5.68 -42.08
C ASN A 314 7.02 -5.21 -40.62
N ALA A 315 6.15 -5.77 -39.78
CA ALA A 315 5.96 -5.35 -38.39
C ALA A 315 7.18 -5.61 -37.48
N ASP A 316 8.02 -6.59 -37.83
CA ASP A 316 9.20 -7.00 -37.07
C ASP A 316 10.49 -6.30 -37.52
N CYS A 317 10.41 -5.50 -38.58
CA CYS A 317 11.53 -4.92 -39.30
C CYS A 317 12.59 -5.93 -39.78
N SER A 318 12.25 -7.22 -39.88
CA SER A 318 13.14 -8.25 -40.45
C SER A 318 13.30 -8.12 -41.95
N SER A 319 12.41 -7.36 -42.61
CA SER A 319 12.55 -6.90 -43.98
C SER A 319 12.41 -5.37 -44.01
N ARG A 320 13.30 -4.72 -44.78
CA ARG A 320 13.45 -3.27 -44.81
C ARG A 320 14.11 -2.79 -46.10
N VAL A 321 13.86 -1.54 -46.44
CA VAL A 321 14.56 -0.77 -47.47
C VAL A 321 15.45 0.26 -46.78
N LEU A 322 16.74 0.29 -47.13
CA LEU A 322 17.70 1.25 -46.60
C LEU A 322 18.04 2.29 -47.67
N THR A 323 18.01 3.57 -47.29
CA THR A 323 18.23 4.70 -48.18
C THR A 323 19.15 5.71 -47.53
N THR A 324 20.16 6.20 -48.27
CA THR A 324 20.97 7.35 -47.83
C THR A 324 20.19 8.65 -48.06
N ILE A 325 20.03 9.43 -47.00
CA ILE A 325 19.31 10.71 -46.98
C ILE A 325 20.26 11.87 -47.26
N ASP A 326 21.43 11.88 -46.65
CA ASP A 326 22.43 12.91 -46.88
C ASP A 326 23.80 12.26 -46.75
N SER A 327 24.73 12.65 -47.62
CA SER A 327 26.08 12.10 -47.67
C SER A 327 27.14 13.22 -47.72
N ALA A 328 26.82 14.37 -47.14
CA ALA A 328 27.68 15.55 -47.15
C ALA A 328 28.89 15.48 -46.19
N SER A 329 29.26 14.27 -45.73
CA SER A 329 30.32 13.95 -44.75
C SER A 329 30.05 14.53 -43.36
N ASN A 330 29.88 13.65 -42.37
CA ASN A 330 29.44 13.89 -41.00
C ASN A 330 28.08 14.59 -40.90
N VAL A 331 27.04 13.88 -41.34
CA VAL A 331 25.64 14.31 -41.33
C VAL A 331 24.78 13.31 -40.57
N GLY A 332 23.91 13.79 -39.67
CA GLY A 332 22.89 12.96 -39.05
C GLY A 332 23.15 12.49 -37.63
N ASP A 333 24.30 12.85 -37.06
CA ASP A 333 24.75 12.51 -35.70
C ASP A 333 23.79 12.98 -34.58
N PHE A 334 22.92 13.94 -34.89
CA PHE A 334 21.64 14.10 -34.18
C PHE A 334 20.52 14.22 -35.22
N SER A 335 19.53 13.32 -35.17
CA SER A 335 18.38 13.36 -36.07
C SER A 335 17.07 13.06 -35.34
N ALA A 336 16.00 13.70 -35.81
CA ALA A 336 14.64 13.46 -35.34
C ALA A 336 13.71 13.23 -36.53
N LEU A 337 12.86 12.21 -36.43
CA LEU A 337 12.00 11.75 -37.50
C LEU A 337 10.53 11.77 -37.09
N VAL A 338 9.70 12.27 -38.00
CA VAL A 338 8.24 12.17 -37.90
C VAL A 338 7.63 11.79 -39.25
N VAL A 339 6.59 10.97 -39.25
CA VAL A 339 5.81 10.65 -40.46
C VAL A 339 4.57 11.52 -40.49
N GLY A 340 4.33 12.22 -41.59
CA GLY A 340 3.12 13.03 -41.71
C GLY A 340 1.97 12.26 -42.35
N SER A 341 0.83 12.94 -42.47
CA SER A 341 -0.43 12.32 -42.94
C SER A 341 -0.39 11.79 -44.38
N ASP A 342 0.58 12.24 -45.18
CA ASP A 342 0.84 11.71 -46.53
C ASP A 342 1.66 10.40 -46.52
N GLY A 343 2.05 9.91 -45.35
CA GLY A 343 2.85 8.69 -45.18
C GLY A 343 4.35 8.88 -45.44
N PHE A 344 4.82 10.12 -45.65
CA PHE A 344 6.23 10.40 -45.92
C PHE A 344 6.95 10.96 -44.70
N ALA A 345 8.22 10.59 -44.54
CA ALA A 345 9.03 11.02 -43.42
C ALA A 345 9.51 12.48 -43.60
N ARG A 346 9.58 13.18 -42.47
CA ARG A 346 10.28 14.45 -42.30
C ARG A 346 11.38 14.20 -41.30
N ILE A 347 12.57 14.66 -41.63
CA ILE A 347 13.78 14.39 -40.85
C ILE A 347 14.49 15.71 -40.65
N ALA A 348 14.62 16.14 -39.39
CA ALA A 348 15.47 17.25 -39.02
C ALA A 348 16.78 16.68 -38.48
N TYR A 349 17.91 17.24 -38.87
CA TYR A 349 19.21 16.69 -38.51
C TYR A 349 20.30 17.74 -38.45
N TRP A 350 21.31 17.45 -37.65
CA TRP A 350 22.53 18.22 -37.56
C TRP A 350 23.51 17.82 -38.67
N TYR A 351 24.12 18.83 -39.29
CA TYR A 351 25.23 18.65 -40.21
C TYR A 351 26.51 19.15 -39.54
N ASP A 352 27.25 18.26 -38.89
CA ASP A 352 28.43 18.61 -38.07
C ASP A 352 29.48 19.39 -38.87
N THR A 353 29.83 18.91 -40.07
CA THR A 353 30.87 19.52 -40.91
C THR A 353 30.63 21.00 -41.25
N ALA A 354 29.36 21.41 -41.45
CA ALA A 354 29.04 22.84 -41.61
C ALA A 354 28.47 23.48 -40.34
N SER A 355 28.20 22.68 -39.31
CA SER A 355 27.57 23.08 -38.05
C SER A 355 26.16 23.68 -38.22
N ASP A 356 25.39 23.15 -39.18
CA ASP A 356 24.09 23.66 -39.61
C ASP A 356 22.92 22.74 -39.21
N VAL A 357 21.70 23.30 -39.10
CA VAL A 357 20.45 22.52 -39.06
C VAL A 357 19.94 22.29 -40.48
N ARG A 358 19.68 21.03 -40.84
CA ARG A 358 19.04 20.63 -42.10
C ARG A 358 17.70 19.96 -41.88
N PHE A 359 16.85 20.06 -42.89
CA PHE A 359 15.54 19.44 -42.92
C PHE A 359 15.34 18.71 -44.25
N ALA A 360 15.09 17.41 -44.18
CA ALA A 360 14.74 16.57 -45.31
C ALA A 360 13.25 16.25 -45.29
N ARG A 361 12.56 16.53 -46.40
CA ARG A 361 11.22 16.00 -46.67
C ARG A 361 11.30 14.93 -47.74
N CYS A 362 10.93 13.70 -47.38
CA CYS A 362 10.80 12.63 -48.34
C CYS A 362 9.62 12.89 -49.28
N THR A 363 9.80 12.61 -50.57
CA THR A 363 8.74 12.71 -51.60
C THR A 363 8.12 11.35 -51.93
N ASN A 364 8.63 10.29 -51.31
CA ASN A 364 8.14 8.92 -51.39
C ASN A 364 8.44 8.16 -50.09
N ALA A 365 7.82 6.99 -49.93
CA ALA A 365 7.81 6.25 -48.66
C ALA A 365 9.18 5.67 -48.26
N ASP A 366 10.04 5.35 -49.24
CA ASP A 366 11.40 4.84 -49.03
C ASP A 366 12.45 5.97 -48.93
N CYS A 367 12.01 7.22 -49.06
CA CYS A 367 12.83 8.43 -49.08
C CYS A 367 13.94 8.46 -50.16
N SER A 368 13.82 7.64 -51.22
CA SER A 368 14.75 7.71 -52.35
C SER A 368 14.64 9.04 -53.08
N GLY A 369 13.43 9.62 -53.13
CA GLY A 369 13.17 11.00 -53.49
C GLY A 369 13.03 11.87 -52.24
N LYS A 370 13.75 12.99 -52.20
CA LYS A 370 13.83 13.88 -51.03
C LYS A 370 14.18 15.30 -51.44
N ILE A 371 13.74 16.27 -50.63
CA ILE A 371 14.12 17.67 -50.72
C ILE A 371 14.84 18.02 -49.42
N ILE A 372 16.05 18.57 -49.52
CA ILE A 372 16.89 18.97 -48.38
C ILE A 372 16.99 20.49 -48.36
N THR A 373 16.71 21.07 -47.21
CA THR A 373 16.74 22.52 -46.98
C THR A 373 17.63 22.83 -45.78
N ASN A 374 18.51 23.83 -45.90
CA ASN A 374 19.22 24.39 -44.75
C ASN A 374 18.28 25.29 -43.95
N VAL A 375 18.05 24.93 -42.68
CA VAL A 375 17.13 25.63 -41.77
C VAL A 375 17.84 26.73 -40.99
N GLU A 376 19.02 26.48 -40.43
CA GLU A 376 19.84 27.51 -39.80
C GLU A 376 21.30 27.23 -40.08
N THR A 377 22.05 28.25 -40.50
CA THR A 377 23.46 28.14 -40.87
C THR A 377 24.36 29.14 -40.16
N ALA A 378 23.85 29.78 -39.10
CA ALA A 378 24.51 30.86 -38.40
C ALA A 378 25.02 30.38 -37.03
N GLY A 379 26.34 30.20 -36.91
CA GLY A 379 26.97 29.60 -35.74
C GLY A 379 26.92 28.08 -35.78
N ASN A 380 27.34 27.44 -34.70
CA ASN A 380 27.18 26.00 -34.49
C ASN A 380 25.81 25.71 -33.86
N VAL A 381 24.92 25.13 -34.66
CA VAL A 381 23.51 24.87 -34.35
C VAL A 381 23.10 23.48 -34.78
N GLY A 382 22.22 22.85 -34.01
CA GLY A 382 21.52 21.62 -34.41
C GLY A 382 21.81 20.39 -33.58
N GLU A 383 22.78 20.46 -32.66
CA GLU A 383 22.99 19.42 -31.66
C GLU A 383 21.68 19.15 -30.88
N TYR A 384 21.42 17.88 -30.59
CA TYR A 384 20.24 17.40 -29.85
C TYR A 384 18.88 17.86 -30.43
N ILE A 385 18.66 17.71 -31.73
CA ILE A 385 17.42 18.14 -32.38
C ILE A 385 16.22 17.21 -32.11
N ASP A 386 15.04 17.79 -31.93
CA ASP A 386 13.75 17.09 -31.94
C ASP A 386 12.77 17.74 -32.93
N LEU A 387 11.84 16.96 -33.49
CA LEU A 387 10.95 17.34 -34.58
C LEU A 387 9.52 16.79 -34.39
N VAL A 388 8.54 17.68 -34.49
CA VAL A 388 7.11 17.32 -34.56
C VAL A 388 6.41 18.04 -35.71
N LEU A 389 5.26 17.54 -36.15
CA LEU A 389 4.40 18.22 -37.13
C LEU A 389 3.27 18.95 -36.42
N GLY A 390 2.99 20.18 -36.85
CA GLY A 390 1.76 20.86 -36.46
C GLY A 390 0.56 20.36 -37.26
N THR A 391 -0.61 20.88 -36.89
CA THR A 391 -1.88 20.57 -37.58
C THR A 391 -1.94 21.03 -39.03
N ASP A 392 -1.06 21.97 -39.42
CA ASP A 392 -0.85 22.41 -40.81
C ASP A 392 0.09 21.47 -41.61
N GLY A 393 0.66 20.45 -40.98
CA GLY A 393 1.59 19.50 -41.59
C GLY A 393 3.05 19.99 -41.72
N PHE A 394 3.39 21.16 -41.18
CA PHE A 394 4.75 21.72 -41.27
C PHE A 394 5.63 21.34 -40.07
N GLY A 395 6.96 21.40 -40.23
CA GLY A 395 7.90 21.04 -39.16
C GLY A 395 7.96 22.06 -38.02
N ARG A 396 8.04 21.57 -36.78
CA ARG A 396 8.44 22.32 -35.57
C ARG A 396 9.65 21.63 -35.00
N MET A 397 10.73 22.39 -34.79
CA MET A 397 12.00 21.85 -34.34
C MET A 397 12.47 22.56 -33.09
N SER A 398 13.00 21.80 -32.13
CA SER A 398 13.80 22.32 -31.03
C SER A 398 15.21 21.81 -31.16
N TYR A 399 16.22 22.65 -30.93
CA TYR A 399 17.63 22.25 -31.04
C TYR A 399 18.53 23.13 -30.18
N TYR A 400 19.72 22.64 -29.89
CA TYR A 400 20.75 23.36 -29.16
C TYR A 400 21.61 24.22 -30.11
N ASN A 401 21.92 25.44 -29.68
CA ASN A 401 22.93 26.29 -30.31
C ASN A 401 24.17 26.31 -29.41
N SER A 402 25.18 25.51 -29.76
CA SER A 402 26.40 25.38 -28.96
C SER A 402 27.32 26.59 -29.04
N SER A 403 27.17 27.44 -30.07
CA SER A 403 27.89 28.72 -30.13
C SER A 403 27.48 29.73 -29.06
N ASN A 404 26.19 29.75 -28.70
CA ASN A 404 25.65 30.66 -27.71
C ASN A 404 25.27 29.99 -26.38
N GLY A 405 25.13 28.66 -26.38
CA GLY A 405 24.60 27.92 -25.24
C GLY A 405 23.08 28.05 -25.10
N ASP A 406 22.35 28.31 -26.20
CA ASP A 406 20.92 28.61 -26.17
C ASP A 406 20.05 27.41 -26.60
N LEU A 407 18.85 27.31 -26.06
CA LEU A 407 17.76 26.53 -26.65
C LEU A 407 17.10 27.32 -27.79
N LYS A 408 16.98 26.72 -28.96
CA LYS A 408 16.33 27.29 -30.14
C LYS A 408 15.06 26.55 -30.50
N PHE A 409 14.13 27.27 -31.12
CA PHE A 409 12.91 26.72 -31.71
C PHE A 409 12.73 27.28 -33.12
N ALA A 410 12.46 26.40 -34.08
CA ALA A 410 12.14 26.76 -35.45
C ALA A 410 10.74 26.26 -35.83
N ARG A 411 9.93 27.15 -36.40
CA ARG A 411 8.64 26.81 -37.01
C ARG A 411 8.72 27.02 -38.52
N CYS A 412 8.63 25.94 -39.27
CA CYS A 412 8.52 26.00 -40.72
C CYS A 412 7.16 26.64 -41.10
N THR A 413 7.18 27.54 -42.10
CA THR A 413 5.97 28.17 -42.64
C THR A 413 5.54 27.57 -43.98
N ASP A 414 6.29 26.59 -44.48
CA ASP A 414 5.95 25.73 -45.60
C ASP A 414 6.42 24.28 -45.34
N ALA A 415 6.01 23.37 -46.23
CA ALA A 415 6.29 21.93 -46.09
C ALA A 415 7.78 21.55 -46.27
N ASP A 416 8.56 22.37 -46.97
CA ASP A 416 9.99 22.13 -47.25
C ASP A 416 10.91 22.85 -46.25
N CYS A 417 10.32 23.56 -45.29
CA CYS A 417 10.99 24.50 -44.39
C CYS A 417 11.84 25.57 -45.12
N SER A 418 11.49 25.90 -46.37
CA SER A 418 12.22 26.90 -47.15
C SER A 418 12.05 28.30 -46.52
N THR A 419 10.86 28.54 -45.99
CA THR A 419 10.52 29.67 -45.13
C THR A 419 10.27 29.18 -43.70
N ARG A 420 10.80 29.90 -42.71
CA ARG A 420 10.67 29.56 -41.29
C ARG A 420 10.80 30.77 -40.39
N VAL A 421 10.35 30.63 -39.15
CA VAL A 421 10.60 31.54 -38.03
C VAL A 421 11.49 30.83 -37.02
N ILE A 422 12.60 31.46 -36.60
CA ILE A 422 13.54 30.92 -35.61
C ILE A 422 13.55 31.84 -34.39
N THR A 423 13.46 31.25 -33.20
CA THR A 423 13.39 31.96 -31.92
C THR A 423 14.36 31.33 -30.92
N SER A 424 15.11 32.15 -30.18
CA SER A 424 15.79 31.70 -28.96
C SER A 424 14.78 31.59 -27.81
N VAL A 425 14.60 30.38 -27.30
CA VAL A 425 13.59 30.05 -26.28
C VAL A 425 14.12 30.26 -24.87
N ASP A 426 15.33 29.79 -24.59
CA ASP A 426 16.03 30.06 -23.33
C ASP A 426 17.49 30.39 -23.64
N THR A 427 17.98 31.47 -23.04
CA THR A 427 19.32 32.03 -23.26
C THR A 427 20.04 32.30 -21.92
N SER A 428 19.49 31.82 -20.81
CA SER A 428 20.01 32.09 -19.47
C SER A 428 20.95 30.98 -19.04
N GLY A 429 22.25 31.16 -19.31
CA GLY A 429 23.28 30.12 -19.11
C GLY A 429 23.40 29.20 -20.31
N THR A 430 24.16 28.12 -20.18
CA THR A 430 24.23 27.03 -21.16
C THR A 430 23.05 26.08 -20.95
N VAL A 431 22.07 26.18 -21.84
CA VAL A 431 20.78 25.49 -21.79
C VAL A 431 20.42 24.91 -23.16
N GLY A 432 19.56 23.90 -23.20
CA GLY A 432 18.97 23.40 -24.44
C GLY A 432 19.53 22.08 -24.95
N GLN A 433 20.53 21.50 -24.27
CA GLN A 433 21.03 20.16 -24.57
C GLN A 433 19.92 19.11 -24.33
N TYR A 434 19.94 18.03 -25.11
CA TYR A 434 18.96 16.93 -25.03
C TYR A 434 17.49 17.40 -25.05
N THR A 435 17.18 18.36 -25.92
CA THR A 435 15.83 18.92 -25.99
C THR A 435 14.83 17.89 -26.55
N SER A 436 13.63 17.87 -26.01
CA SER A 436 12.50 17.10 -26.55
C SER A 436 11.23 17.94 -26.62
N LEU A 437 10.44 17.72 -27.66
CA LEU A 437 9.41 18.61 -28.14
C LEU A 437 8.09 17.87 -28.34
N ALA A 438 7.01 18.45 -27.82
CA ALA A 438 5.65 18.05 -28.13
C ALA A 438 4.77 19.28 -28.39
N LEU A 439 3.63 19.10 -29.09
CA LEU A 439 2.64 20.16 -29.27
C LEU A 439 1.45 19.95 -28.35
N GLY A 440 1.09 21.00 -27.61
CA GLY A 440 -0.16 21.03 -26.85
C GLY A 440 -1.40 20.95 -27.75
N SER A 441 -2.56 20.74 -27.14
CA SER A 441 -3.85 20.86 -27.84
C SER A 441 -4.12 22.27 -28.38
N ASP A 442 -3.43 23.28 -27.82
CA ASP A 442 -3.36 24.65 -28.30
C ASP A 442 -2.50 24.82 -29.57
N GLY A 443 -1.79 23.77 -29.99
CA GLY A 443 -0.86 23.79 -31.12
C GLY A 443 0.48 24.46 -30.82
N PHE A 444 0.75 24.83 -29.57
CA PHE A 444 1.99 25.49 -29.16
C PHE A 444 2.99 24.50 -28.57
N ALA A 445 4.26 24.77 -28.79
CA ALA A 445 5.34 23.89 -28.36
C ALA A 445 5.47 23.82 -26.83
N ARG A 446 5.72 22.60 -26.36
CA ARG A 446 6.16 22.24 -25.02
C ARG A 446 7.52 21.59 -25.18
N ILE A 447 8.53 22.09 -24.48
CA ILE A 447 9.92 21.72 -24.70
C ILE A 447 10.57 21.35 -23.38
N SER A 448 11.05 20.13 -23.21
CA SER A 448 11.94 19.74 -22.10
C SER A 448 13.38 19.86 -22.55
N TYR A 449 14.28 20.28 -21.66
CA TYR A 449 15.69 20.45 -22.01
C TYR A 449 16.59 20.47 -20.78
N TYR A 450 17.87 20.16 -20.98
CA TYR A 450 18.89 20.21 -19.95
C TYR A 450 19.50 21.60 -19.81
N ASP A 451 19.60 22.09 -18.59
CA ASP A 451 20.40 23.24 -18.18
C ASP A 451 21.75 22.73 -17.66
N SER A 452 22.78 22.82 -18.49
CA SER A 452 24.12 22.32 -18.12
C SER A 452 24.86 23.25 -17.19
N SER A 453 24.44 24.51 -17.08
CA SER A 453 25.01 25.45 -16.12
C SER A 453 24.61 25.13 -14.69
N ASN A 454 23.37 24.67 -14.49
CA ASN A 454 22.83 24.35 -13.17
C ASN A 454 22.75 22.84 -12.90
N GLY A 455 22.76 22.00 -13.94
CA GLY A 455 22.55 20.56 -13.82
C GLY A 455 21.08 20.19 -13.66
N ASP A 456 20.18 20.97 -14.26
CA ASP A 456 18.74 20.88 -14.03
C ASP A 456 17.98 20.42 -15.29
N LEU A 457 16.85 19.72 -15.09
CA LEU A 457 15.85 19.53 -16.12
C LEU A 457 14.92 20.75 -16.12
N LYS A 458 14.78 21.41 -17.26
CA LYS A 458 13.89 22.56 -17.46
C LYS A 458 12.79 22.26 -18.46
N PHE A 459 11.72 23.04 -18.37
CA PHE A 459 10.57 22.97 -19.25
C PHE A 459 10.17 24.36 -19.72
N ALA A 460 10.08 24.51 -21.04
CA ALA A 460 9.55 25.69 -21.70
C ALA A 460 8.16 25.41 -22.24
N ARG A 461 7.21 26.28 -21.90
CA ARG A 461 5.90 26.33 -22.52
C ARG A 461 5.80 27.58 -23.37
N CYS A 462 5.68 27.37 -24.68
CA CYS A 462 5.35 28.44 -25.60
C CYS A 462 3.88 28.84 -25.43
N THR A 463 3.61 30.14 -25.42
CA THR A 463 2.26 30.71 -25.31
C THR A 463 1.77 31.28 -26.64
N ASN A 464 2.59 31.17 -27.69
CA ASN A 464 2.26 31.48 -29.07
C ASN A 464 3.01 30.55 -30.04
N ALA A 465 2.60 30.57 -31.31
CA ALA A 465 3.10 29.64 -32.33
C ALA A 465 4.60 29.78 -32.62
N ASP A 466 5.17 30.97 -32.50
CA ASP A 466 6.59 31.26 -32.76
C ASP A 466 7.48 31.10 -31.52
N CYS A 467 6.90 30.73 -30.38
CA CYS A 467 7.55 30.70 -29.08
C CYS A 467 8.25 32.01 -28.68
N THR A 468 7.84 33.16 -29.22
CA THR A 468 8.39 34.47 -28.82
C THR A 468 7.90 34.88 -27.44
N ALA A 469 6.74 34.37 -27.02
CA ALA A 469 6.23 34.46 -25.66
C ALA A 469 6.18 33.05 -25.04
N LYS A 470 6.80 32.88 -23.87
CA LYS A 470 6.96 31.58 -23.21
C LYS A 470 7.10 31.73 -21.70
N THR A 471 6.87 30.64 -20.98
CA THR A 471 7.26 30.45 -19.59
C THR A 471 8.32 29.36 -19.51
N THR A 472 9.35 29.53 -18.69
CA THR A 472 10.38 28.53 -18.41
C THR A 472 10.39 28.20 -16.93
N ASN A 473 10.41 26.92 -16.59
CA ASN A 473 10.43 26.44 -15.21
C ASN A 473 11.52 25.37 -15.03
N THR A 474 12.14 25.33 -13.85
CA THR A 474 12.94 24.19 -13.41
C THR A 474 12.02 23.09 -12.93
N VAL A 475 12.13 21.90 -13.52
CA VAL A 475 11.29 20.73 -13.25
C VAL A 475 11.92 19.82 -12.21
N ASP A 476 13.23 19.57 -12.33
CA ASP A 476 14.04 18.80 -11.37
C ASP A 476 15.45 19.44 -11.30
N ASN A 477 15.98 19.57 -10.08
CA ASN A 477 17.28 20.18 -9.77
C ASN A 477 18.20 19.28 -8.92
N ALA A 478 17.85 18.00 -8.76
CA ALA A 478 18.57 17.10 -7.86
C ALA A 478 19.79 16.41 -8.53
N SER A 479 20.98 17.02 -8.44
CA SER A 479 22.27 16.39 -8.77
C SER A 479 22.48 16.01 -10.25
N SER A 480 22.50 17.01 -11.15
CA SER A 480 22.75 16.82 -12.60
C SER A 480 21.72 15.90 -13.27
N VAL A 481 20.48 16.38 -13.36
CA VAL A 481 19.34 15.69 -13.95
C VAL A 481 19.00 16.28 -15.31
N GLY A 482 18.63 15.46 -16.29
CA GLY A 482 18.12 15.95 -17.59
C GLY A 482 18.84 15.43 -18.84
N LYS A 483 19.74 14.44 -18.74
CA LYS A 483 20.53 13.95 -19.88
C LYS A 483 20.26 12.48 -20.18
N PRO A 484 19.75 12.06 -21.35
CA PRO A 484 18.87 12.79 -22.26
C PRO A 484 17.47 13.00 -21.65
N SER A 485 16.67 13.92 -22.21
CA SER A 485 15.25 14.09 -21.83
C SER A 485 14.33 13.70 -22.99
N SER A 486 13.21 13.03 -22.71
CA SER A 486 12.16 12.73 -23.71
C SER A 486 10.81 13.18 -23.18
N LEU A 487 9.98 13.81 -24.01
CA LEU A 487 8.69 14.40 -23.64
C LEU A 487 7.55 13.88 -24.51
N VAL A 488 6.44 13.47 -23.88
CA VAL A 488 5.14 13.23 -24.54
C VAL A 488 4.02 13.88 -23.73
N LEU A 489 2.88 14.18 -24.35
CA LEU A 489 1.71 14.67 -23.63
C LEU A 489 0.73 13.52 -23.34
N GLY A 490 0.24 13.45 -22.11
CA GLY A 490 -0.80 12.49 -21.73
C GLY A 490 -2.18 12.86 -22.30
N PRO A 491 -3.20 11.99 -22.16
CA PRO A 491 -4.58 12.29 -22.55
C PRO A 491 -5.19 13.49 -21.80
N ASP A 492 -4.60 13.85 -20.64
CA ASP A 492 -4.94 15.04 -19.87
C ASP A 492 -4.31 16.33 -20.43
N GLY A 493 -3.49 16.23 -21.48
CA GLY A 493 -2.78 17.35 -22.11
C GLY A 493 -1.52 17.78 -21.36
N PHE A 494 -1.16 17.12 -20.25
CA PHE A 494 0.01 17.49 -19.45
C PHE A 494 1.25 16.68 -19.84
N GLY A 495 2.44 17.29 -19.67
CA GLY A 495 3.71 16.66 -20.00
C GLY A 495 3.99 15.38 -19.22
N ARG A 496 4.63 14.43 -19.88
CA ARG A 496 5.24 13.21 -19.34
C ARG A 496 6.68 13.20 -19.84
N MET A 497 7.64 13.29 -18.95
CA MET A 497 9.05 13.38 -19.32
C MET A 497 9.82 12.20 -18.73
N SER A 498 10.77 11.64 -19.47
CA SER A 498 11.82 10.79 -18.91
C SER A 498 13.16 11.51 -18.98
N SER A 499 14.04 11.30 -18.01
CA SER A 499 15.39 11.90 -18.01
C SER A 499 16.38 11.11 -17.16
N TYR A 500 17.64 10.98 -17.57
CA TYR A 500 18.67 10.35 -16.73
C TYR A 500 19.38 11.36 -15.80
N ALA A 501 19.61 10.93 -14.56
CA ALA A 501 20.20 11.68 -13.45
C ALA A 501 21.61 11.16 -13.14
N SER A 502 22.62 11.76 -13.77
CA SER A 502 23.99 11.23 -13.75
C SER A 502 24.65 11.25 -12.37
N GLY A 503 24.22 12.12 -11.46
CA GLY A 503 24.73 12.17 -10.08
C GLY A 503 24.21 11.05 -9.17
N LEU A 504 23.16 10.35 -9.59
CA LEU A 504 22.49 9.29 -8.82
C LEU A 504 22.46 7.95 -9.56
N GLY A 505 22.64 7.96 -10.88
CA GLY A 505 22.65 6.75 -11.72
C GLY A 505 21.27 6.28 -12.17
N ASP A 506 20.23 7.12 -12.03
CA ASP A 506 18.83 6.71 -12.22
C ASP A 506 18.20 7.31 -13.50
N LEU A 507 17.35 6.54 -14.18
CA LEU A 507 16.38 7.05 -15.15
C LEU A 507 15.12 7.51 -14.40
N ARG A 508 14.78 8.79 -14.53
CA ARG A 508 13.64 9.44 -13.86
C ARG A 508 12.48 9.64 -14.83
N TYR A 509 11.26 9.54 -14.33
CA TYR A 509 10.04 9.85 -15.08
C TYR A 509 9.20 10.87 -14.31
N VAL A 510 8.82 11.96 -14.98
CA VAL A 510 8.05 13.08 -14.44
C VAL A 510 6.69 13.12 -15.11
N ARG A 511 5.61 13.03 -14.32
CA ARG A 511 4.25 13.35 -14.77
C ARG A 511 3.89 14.75 -14.28
N CYS A 512 3.74 15.70 -15.21
CA CYS A 512 3.24 17.02 -14.89
C CYS A 512 1.78 16.93 -14.42
N THR A 513 1.44 17.63 -13.34
CA THR A 513 0.07 17.73 -12.79
C THR A 513 -0.59 19.06 -13.13
N ASP A 514 0.16 19.98 -13.72
CA ASP A 514 -0.28 21.20 -14.32
C ASP A 514 0.44 21.42 -15.67
N ASP A 515 -0.06 22.37 -16.45
CA ASP A 515 0.46 22.70 -17.79
C ASP A 515 1.79 23.48 -17.75
N ALA A 516 2.24 23.89 -16.56
CA ALA A 516 3.54 24.56 -16.34
C ALA A 516 4.63 23.57 -15.86
N CYS A 517 4.26 22.32 -15.59
CA CYS A 517 5.08 21.28 -14.99
C CYS A 517 5.85 21.73 -13.74
N THR A 518 5.12 22.31 -12.77
CA THR A 518 5.74 22.65 -11.48
C THR A 518 6.27 21.39 -10.76
N PRO A 519 7.37 21.49 -9.97
CA PRO A 519 8.03 20.33 -9.39
C PRO A 519 7.07 19.42 -8.60
N PRO A 520 7.12 18.09 -8.80
CA PRO A 520 6.30 17.16 -8.06
C PRO A 520 6.68 17.19 -6.59
N THR A 521 5.66 17.18 -5.74
CA THR A 521 5.78 17.04 -4.30
C THR A 521 5.09 15.74 -3.94
N VAL A 522 5.88 14.68 -3.91
CA VAL A 522 5.45 13.34 -3.54
C VAL A 522 5.10 13.29 -2.05
N SER A 523 3.89 12.78 -1.75
CA SER A 523 3.36 12.62 -0.40
C SER A 523 2.98 11.16 -0.21
N VAL A 524 3.72 10.47 0.65
CA VAL A 524 3.30 9.16 1.18
C VAL A 524 2.44 9.41 2.40
N ASP A 525 2.88 10.36 3.24
CA ASP A 525 2.25 10.72 4.49
C ASP A 525 1.79 12.17 4.47
N ILE A 526 0.76 12.43 5.25
CA ILE A 526 0.06 13.70 5.26
C ILE A 526 -0.39 14.05 6.67
N ALA A 527 -0.38 15.34 7.00
CA ALA A 527 -0.69 15.80 8.33
C ALA A 527 -1.47 17.11 8.33
N GLN A 528 -2.33 17.27 9.33
CA GLN A 528 -3.07 18.49 9.62
C GLN A 528 -2.84 18.88 11.08
N SER A 529 -2.41 20.12 11.32
CA SER A 529 -2.29 20.63 12.68
C SER A 529 -3.62 21.18 13.22
N PHE A 530 -3.77 21.14 14.53
CA PHE A 530 -4.91 21.68 15.26
C PHE A 530 -4.51 22.14 16.67
N THR A 531 -5.28 23.07 17.24
CA THR A 531 -5.05 23.59 18.60
C THR A 531 -6.31 23.39 19.44
N PRO A 532 -6.31 22.50 20.46
CA PRO A 532 -7.44 22.32 21.36
C PRO A 532 -7.86 23.61 22.06
N THR A 533 -9.17 23.79 22.23
CA THR A 533 -9.72 24.92 23.02
C THR A 533 -9.95 24.54 24.48
N ILE A 534 -9.92 23.25 24.83
CA ILE A 534 -10.08 22.74 26.20
C ILE A 534 -8.94 21.78 26.55
N THR A 535 -8.61 21.68 27.84
CA THR A 535 -7.73 20.63 28.36
C THR A 535 -8.58 19.42 28.70
N ASN A 536 -8.53 18.39 27.86
CA ASN A 536 -9.30 17.16 28.04
C ASN A 536 -8.67 16.01 27.23
N ARG A 537 -9.16 14.78 27.39
CA ARG A 537 -8.73 13.63 26.61
C ARG A 537 -9.20 13.71 25.17
N ILE A 538 -8.33 13.28 24.25
CA ILE A 538 -8.71 13.01 22.86
C ILE A 538 -9.15 11.55 22.73
N THR A 539 -10.23 11.28 22.02
CA THR A 539 -10.80 9.92 21.90
C THR A 539 -10.67 9.36 20.50
N HIS A 540 -10.99 10.18 19.50
CA HIS A 540 -10.95 9.80 18.10
C HIS A 540 -10.80 11.01 17.21
N VAL A 541 -10.47 10.76 15.95
CA VAL A 541 -10.45 11.76 14.89
C VAL A 541 -11.34 11.32 13.74
N GLY A 542 -12.05 12.29 13.15
CA GLY A 542 -12.76 12.11 11.89
C GLY A 542 -11.92 12.69 10.77
N VAL A 543 -11.78 11.94 9.69
CA VAL A 543 -11.12 12.40 8.45
C VAL A 543 -12.09 12.22 7.29
N PHE A 544 -12.12 13.19 6.38
CA PHE A 544 -13.00 13.16 5.21
C PHE A 544 -12.24 12.66 3.99
N VAL A 545 -12.43 11.38 3.65
CA VAL A 545 -11.57 10.67 2.70
C VAL A 545 -12.38 9.82 1.72
N ARG A 546 -11.77 9.49 0.59
CA ARG A 546 -12.18 8.41 -0.32
C ARG A 546 -10.97 7.60 -0.74
N LYS A 547 -11.19 6.40 -1.28
CA LYS A 547 -10.10 5.55 -1.79
C LYS A 547 -10.17 5.30 -3.30
N VAL A 548 -9.03 4.93 -3.86
CA VAL A 548 -8.87 4.34 -5.19
C VAL A 548 -8.28 2.95 -5.01
N GLY A 549 -8.84 1.94 -5.67
CA GLY A 549 -8.40 0.56 -5.50
C GLY A 549 -8.68 0.02 -4.08
N ASN A 550 -7.78 -0.82 -3.59
CA ASN A 550 -7.85 -1.49 -2.29
C ASN A 550 -6.58 -1.22 -1.45
N PRO A 551 -6.35 0.03 -0.99
CA PRO A 551 -5.18 0.36 -0.17
C PRO A 551 -5.15 -0.45 1.13
N SER A 552 -3.97 -0.59 1.72
CA SER A 552 -3.81 -1.06 3.10
C SER A 552 -4.39 -0.05 4.09
N ASN A 553 -4.65 -0.49 5.32
CA ASN A 553 -5.02 0.45 6.39
C ASN A 553 -3.87 1.42 6.64
N ALA A 554 -4.19 2.71 6.79
CA ALA A 554 -3.21 3.72 7.17
C ALA A 554 -3.19 3.89 8.71
N THR A 555 -2.03 4.18 9.27
CA THR A 555 -1.89 4.49 10.70
C THR A 555 -2.18 5.96 10.93
N ILE A 556 -3.07 6.27 11.87
CA ILE A 556 -3.30 7.62 12.33
C ILE A 556 -2.51 7.85 13.61
N ARG A 557 -1.85 9.00 13.74
CA ARG A 557 -1.14 9.39 14.96
C ARG A 557 -1.53 10.79 15.41
N ILE A 558 -1.58 10.96 16.72
CA ILE A 558 -1.61 12.26 17.38
C ILE A 558 -0.22 12.50 17.94
N VAL A 559 0.46 13.52 17.42
CA VAL A 559 1.86 13.82 17.81
C VAL A 559 2.00 15.26 18.26
N ARG A 560 3.04 15.53 19.06
CA ARG A 560 3.41 16.90 19.45
C ARG A 560 3.92 17.70 18.25
N ASP A 561 3.73 19.01 18.32
CA ASP A 561 4.40 19.94 17.44
C ASP A 561 5.88 20.11 17.80
N VAL A 562 6.73 20.17 16.76
CA VAL A 562 8.14 20.54 16.84
C VAL A 562 8.39 21.66 15.82
N SER A 563 8.39 22.90 16.30
CA SER A 563 8.66 24.09 15.49
C SER A 563 7.74 24.21 14.26
N GLY A 564 6.44 23.96 14.45
CA GLY A 564 5.45 24.04 13.38
C GLY A 564 5.44 22.84 12.44
N SER A 565 5.91 21.66 12.87
CA SER A 565 5.84 20.41 12.11
C SER A 565 5.53 19.22 13.03
N PRO A 566 4.96 18.11 12.51
CA PRO A 566 4.77 16.89 13.29
C PRO A 566 6.09 16.33 13.82
N SER A 567 6.16 15.97 15.11
CA SER A 567 7.30 15.23 15.65
C SER A 567 7.41 13.84 15.02
N THR A 568 8.64 13.39 14.78
CA THR A 568 8.99 12.04 14.32
C THR A 568 9.56 11.17 15.45
N VAL A 569 9.68 11.73 16.66
CA VAL A 569 10.25 11.03 17.81
C VAL A 569 9.20 10.12 18.46
N PRO A 570 9.49 8.83 18.72
CA PRO A 570 8.52 7.89 19.28
C PRO A 570 7.88 8.32 20.61
N THR A 571 8.61 9.03 21.48
CA THR A 571 8.11 9.52 22.78
C THR A 571 7.13 10.68 22.67
N ASP A 572 7.07 11.33 21.50
CA ASP A 572 6.15 12.43 21.22
C ASP A 572 4.84 11.96 20.56
N ILE A 573 4.73 10.66 20.29
CA ILE A 573 3.47 10.03 19.88
C ILE A 573 2.58 9.92 21.11
N LEU A 574 1.49 10.67 21.12
CA LEU A 574 0.55 10.72 22.23
C LEU A 574 -0.49 9.61 22.12
N ALA A 575 -0.96 9.34 20.91
CA ALA A 575 -1.92 8.31 20.61
C ALA A 575 -1.79 7.82 19.16
N THR A 576 -2.22 6.58 18.92
CA THR A 576 -2.30 6.00 17.58
C THR A 576 -3.70 5.45 17.33
N GLY A 577 -4.14 5.44 16.08
CA GLY A 577 -5.37 4.82 15.61
C GLY A 577 -5.16 4.25 14.22
N ALA A 578 -6.22 3.71 13.61
CA ALA A 578 -6.15 3.17 12.26
C ALA A 578 -7.25 3.76 11.39
N LEU A 579 -6.87 4.14 10.17
CA LEU A 579 -7.79 4.41 9.08
C LEU A 579 -8.05 3.10 8.34
N ILE A 580 -9.22 2.52 8.56
CA ILE A 580 -9.57 1.18 8.06
C ILE A 580 -9.98 1.28 6.58
N ALA A 581 -9.13 0.83 5.67
CA ALA A 581 -9.34 0.97 4.23
C ALA A 581 -10.60 0.23 3.71
N SER A 582 -10.98 -0.87 4.36
CA SER A 582 -12.19 -1.62 4.02
C SER A 582 -13.48 -0.89 4.40
N SER A 583 -13.44 0.06 5.34
CA SER A 583 -14.61 0.87 5.69
C SER A 583 -14.79 2.09 4.78
N ILE A 584 -13.82 2.38 3.91
CA ILE A 584 -13.80 3.55 3.01
C ILE A 584 -14.27 3.16 1.62
N GLY A 585 -15.19 3.94 1.06
CA GLY A 585 -15.72 3.77 -0.28
C GLY A 585 -14.97 4.60 -1.35
N PRO A 586 -15.34 4.44 -2.63
CA PRO A 586 -14.80 5.26 -3.72
C PRO A 586 -15.36 6.70 -3.72
N SER A 587 -16.42 6.97 -2.95
CA SER A 587 -16.98 8.30 -2.72
C SER A 587 -16.49 8.89 -1.40
N TYR A 588 -16.42 10.22 -1.31
CA TYR A 588 -16.04 10.90 -0.08
C TYR A 588 -17.02 10.61 1.06
N GLY A 589 -16.47 10.28 2.22
CA GLY A 589 -17.22 10.04 3.45
C GLY A 589 -16.43 10.47 4.67
N TRP A 590 -17.15 10.75 5.76
CA TRP A 590 -16.53 10.93 7.07
C TRP A 590 -16.19 9.55 7.64
N HIS A 591 -14.92 9.33 7.94
CA HIS A 591 -14.43 8.11 8.55
C HIS A 591 -13.79 8.41 9.89
N THR A 592 -14.23 7.67 10.90
CA THR A 592 -13.74 7.81 12.28
C THR A 592 -12.61 6.84 12.53
N ALA A 593 -11.49 7.36 13.03
CA ALA A 593 -10.38 6.58 13.56
C ALA A 593 -10.33 6.71 15.08
N TYR A 594 -10.71 5.62 15.75
CA TYR A 594 -10.59 5.50 17.20
C TYR A 594 -9.12 5.36 17.60
N LEU A 595 -8.74 6.07 18.65
CA LEU A 595 -7.38 6.03 19.19
C LEU A 595 -7.27 4.89 20.21
N THR A 596 -6.12 4.22 20.21
CA THR A 596 -5.78 3.11 21.11
C THR A 596 -5.48 3.57 22.53
N SER A 597 -5.16 4.86 22.70
CA SER A 597 -5.02 5.55 23.98
C SER A 597 -5.74 6.89 23.93
N THR A 598 -6.18 7.38 25.09
CA THR A 598 -6.94 8.64 25.22
C THR A 598 -6.18 9.68 26.06
N PRO A 599 -5.02 10.18 25.59
CA PRO A 599 -4.20 11.10 26.37
C PRO A 599 -4.91 12.45 26.56
N THR A 600 -4.65 13.11 27.68
CA THR A 600 -5.10 14.50 27.90
C THR A 600 -4.28 15.46 27.05
N LEU A 601 -4.92 16.16 26.11
CA LEU A 601 -4.31 17.27 25.39
C LEU A 601 -4.57 18.58 26.13
N THR A 602 -3.63 19.52 26.04
CA THR A 602 -3.69 20.79 26.76
C THR A 602 -4.27 21.89 25.86
N SER A 603 -5.23 22.67 26.39
CA SER A 603 -5.79 23.83 25.70
C SER A 603 -4.68 24.79 25.25
N GLY A 604 -4.80 25.33 24.02
CA GLY A 604 -3.86 26.28 23.45
C GLY A 604 -2.53 25.71 22.97
N THR A 605 -2.31 24.39 23.08
CA THR A 605 -1.11 23.72 22.57
C THR A 605 -1.35 23.18 21.15
N LEU A 606 -0.41 23.39 20.22
CA LEU A 606 -0.50 22.86 18.85
C LEU A 606 -0.16 21.35 18.82
N TYR A 607 -0.99 20.57 18.14
CA TYR A 607 -0.80 19.15 17.88
C TYR A 607 -1.04 18.81 16.41
N TRP A 608 -0.64 17.61 15.99
CA TRP A 608 -0.80 17.13 14.61
C TRP A 608 -1.56 15.83 14.55
N ILE A 609 -2.51 15.75 13.61
CA ILE A 609 -3.03 14.50 13.08
C ILE A 609 -2.10 14.10 11.93
N VAL A 610 -1.44 12.96 12.04
CA VAL A 610 -0.62 12.39 10.95
C VAL A 610 -1.30 11.14 10.43
N ILE A 611 -1.42 11.01 9.12
CA ILE A 611 -1.78 9.76 8.45
C ILE A 611 -0.53 9.22 7.76
N ASP A 612 -0.13 8.03 8.20
CA ASP A 612 0.98 7.24 7.66
C ASP A 612 0.39 6.09 6.86
N ALA A 613 0.54 6.15 5.54
CA ALA A 613 -0.05 5.20 4.61
C ALA A 613 1.03 4.36 3.92
N THR A 614 0.75 3.07 3.68
CA THR A 614 1.64 2.28 2.84
C THR A 614 1.56 2.79 1.41
N PRO A 615 2.69 3.06 0.75
CA PRO A 615 2.67 3.51 -0.62
C PRO A 615 2.23 2.37 -1.56
N ASP A 616 1.16 2.58 -2.34
CA ASP A 616 0.85 1.77 -3.53
C ASP A 616 0.40 2.63 -4.76
N ASN A 617 0.90 2.30 -5.97
CA ASN A 617 0.66 3.04 -7.22
C ASN A 617 -0.78 2.93 -7.75
N ALA A 618 -1.51 1.87 -7.38
CA ALA A 618 -2.87 1.57 -7.82
C ALA A 618 -3.89 1.71 -6.68
N ASN A 619 -3.43 1.64 -5.44
CA ASN A 619 -4.28 1.52 -4.26
C ASN A 619 -3.96 2.62 -3.24
N TYR A 620 -4.73 3.71 -3.21
CA TYR A 620 -4.37 4.90 -2.44
C TYR A 620 -5.60 5.70 -2.00
N PHE A 621 -5.36 6.84 -1.32
CA PHE A 621 -6.41 7.67 -0.74
C PHE A 621 -6.38 9.11 -1.25
N TYR A 622 -7.54 9.77 -1.17
CA TYR A 622 -7.63 11.22 -1.20
C TYR A 622 -8.23 11.74 0.10
N TRP A 623 -7.69 12.84 0.60
CA TRP A 623 -8.24 13.63 1.69
C TRP A 623 -8.91 14.88 1.10
N GLY A 624 -10.20 15.06 1.42
CA GLY A 624 -10.91 16.29 1.08
C GLY A 624 -10.29 17.50 1.79
N ALA A 625 -10.25 18.63 1.10
CA ALA A 625 -9.57 19.82 1.57
C ALA A 625 -10.21 21.12 1.06
N ASP A 626 -9.81 22.23 1.67
CA ASP A 626 -10.11 23.60 1.25
C ASP A 626 -8.86 24.28 0.69
N SER A 627 -8.97 24.85 -0.52
CA SER A 627 -7.93 25.68 -1.17
C SER A 627 -7.81 27.11 -0.62
N GLY A 628 -8.60 27.47 0.41
CA GLY A 628 -8.67 28.79 1.01
C GLY A 628 -7.89 29.02 2.32
N ALA A 629 -7.26 27.99 2.90
CA ALA A 629 -6.61 28.05 4.22
C ALA A 629 -7.43 28.80 5.30
N GLY A 630 -8.74 28.54 5.38
CA GLY A 630 -9.65 29.26 6.26
C GLY A 630 -9.58 28.86 7.74
N TYR A 631 -8.92 27.75 8.09
CA TYR A 631 -8.74 27.31 9.46
C TYR A 631 -7.53 27.99 10.11
N ALA A 632 -7.79 29.13 10.76
CA ALA A 632 -6.76 30.01 11.33
C ALA A 632 -5.80 29.38 12.37
N SER A 633 -6.15 28.21 12.93
CA SER A 633 -5.42 27.54 14.01
C SER A 633 -4.63 26.31 13.54
N GLY A 634 -4.45 26.13 12.23
CA GLY A 634 -3.78 24.96 11.68
C GLY A 634 -3.08 25.18 10.35
N SER A 635 -2.37 24.15 9.91
CA SER A 635 -1.69 24.08 8.62
C SER A 635 -1.63 22.61 8.19
N ALA A 636 -1.71 22.38 6.88
CA ALA A 636 -1.52 21.05 6.31
C ALA A 636 -0.09 20.87 5.78
N LYS A 637 0.47 19.67 6.00
CA LYS A 637 1.80 19.29 5.52
C LYS A 637 1.82 17.87 4.96
N ARG A 638 2.86 17.56 4.20
CA ARG A 638 3.13 16.22 3.68
C ARG A 638 4.60 15.84 3.77
N THR A 639 4.87 14.55 3.71
CA THR A 639 6.22 14.01 3.54
C THR A 639 6.21 12.68 2.77
N LEU A 640 7.40 12.23 2.37
CA LEU A 640 7.69 10.92 1.81
C LEU A 640 7.69 9.78 2.83
N ASP A 641 7.98 10.10 4.10
CA ASP A 641 7.99 9.14 5.19
C ASP A 641 8.00 9.92 6.52
N TRP A 642 6.98 9.72 7.36
CA TRP A 642 6.87 10.34 8.67
C TRP A 642 8.04 9.96 9.57
N VAL A 643 8.57 8.73 9.50
CA VAL A 643 9.70 8.28 10.33
C VAL A 643 10.95 9.12 10.02
N VAL A 644 11.16 9.43 8.74
CA VAL A 644 12.31 10.22 8.27
C VAL A 644 12.07 11.72 8.48
N GLY A 645 10.82 12.19 8.41
CA GLY A 645 10.47 13.61 8.52
C GLY A 645 10.56 14.33 7.19
N GLY A 646 11.01 15.59 7.14
CA GLY A 646 11.08 16.36 5.89
C GLY A 646 9.75 17.00 5.45
N TRP A 647 8.94 17.45 6.42
CA TRP A 647 7.61 18.00 6.21
C TRP A 647 7.60 19.25 5.32
N VAL A 648 6.86 19.17 4.22
CA VAL A 648 6.61 20.27 3.29
C VAL A 648 5.18 20.78 3.48
N SER A 649 5.00 22.10 3.60
CA SER A 649 3.67 22.70 3.72
C SER A 649 2.85 22.59 2.43
N LEU A 650 1.55 22.35 2.57
CA LEU A 650 0.59 22.52 1.48
C LEU A 650 0.20 24.00 1.42
N SER A 651 0.45 24.65 0.28
CA SER A 651 0.21 26.08 0.13
C SER A 651 -1.29 26.37 0.09
N SER A 652 -1.76 27.22 1.00
CA SER A 652 -3.16 27.65 1.08
C SER A 652 -4.15 26.47 1.18
N THR A 653 -3.82 25.42 1.94
CA THR A 653 -4.67 24.23 2.05
C THR A 653 -4.93 23.84 3.50
N ASP A 654 -6.20 23.60 3.83
CA ASP A 654 -6.62 22.93 5.07
C ASP A 654 -7.32 21.63 4.74
N LEU A 655 -6.93 20.53 5.39
CA LEU A 655 -7.57 19.24 5.22
C LEU A 655 -8.86 19.18 6.04
N ASP A 656 -9.84 18.42 5.58
CA ASP A 656 -11.12 18.27 6.28
C ASP A 656 -11.00 17.25 7.43
N PHE A 657 -11.12 17.73 8.67
CA PHE A 657 -10.94 16.91 9.85
C PHE A 657 -11.92 17.26 10.97
N ARG A 658 -12.05 16.36 11.93
CA ARG A 658 -12.71 16.58 13.22
C ARG A 658 -11.86 15.97 14.32
N VAL A 659 -11.53 16.74 15.34
CA VAL A 659 -10.91 16.24 16.57
C VAL A 659 -11.98 16.19 17.64
N TYR A 660 -12.18 15.01 18.21
CA TYR A 660 -13.15 14.79 19.27
C TYR A 660 -12.42 14.73 20.61
N MET A 661 -12.81 15.61 21.52
CA MET A 661 -12.24 15.65 22.86
C MET A 661 -13.34 15.58 23.90
N GLY A 662 -13.00 15.04 25.07
CA GLY A 662 -13.94 14.62 26.09
C GLY A 662 -14.08 13.11 26.12
N GLY A 663 -15.23 12.63 26.59
CA GLY A 663 -15.47 11.22 26.87
C GLY A 663 -16.06 11.09 28.27
N VAL A 664 -16.85 10.04 28.47
CA VAL A 664 -17.31 9.59 29.78
C VAL A 664 -16.51 8.36 30.18
N ASP A 665 -16.22 8.22 31.47
CA ASP A 665 -15.64 6.99 32.00
C ASP A 665 -16.77 5.96 32.04
N HIS A 666 -16.63 4.90 31.23
CA HIS A 666 -17.63 3.84 31.21
C HIS A 666 -17.40 2.86 32.35
N HIS A 667 -18.49 2.30 32.82
CA HIS A 667 -18.49 1.51 34.04
C HIS A 667 -19.20 0.17 33.87
N ILE A 668 -18.88 -0.73 34.80
CA ILE A 668 -19.70 -1.91 35.10
C ILE A 668 -20.35 -1.63 36.45
N THR A 669 -21.68 -1.73 36.54
CA THR A 669 -22.39 -1.53 37.81
C THR A 669 -23.48 -2.56 38.04
N ASP A 670 -23.64 -3.00 39.29
CA ASP A 670 -24.74 -3.88 39.74
C ASP A 670 -24.83 -5.25 39.02
N VAL A 671 -23.70 -5.78 38.54
CA VAL A 671 -23.62 -7.08 37.83
C VAL A 671 -22.75 -8.09 38.58
N ARG A 672 -23.10 -9.38 38.52
CA ARG A 672 -22.20 -10.48 38.84
C ARG A 672 -21.51 -11.01 37.59
N VAL A 673 -20.17 -10.97 37.58
CA VAL A 673 -19.32 -11.49 36.51
C VAL A 673 -18.56 -12.71 37.05
N ASN A 674 -18.82 -13.91 36.53
CA ASN A 674 -18.13 -15.11 37.02
C ASN A 674 -16.69 -15.22 36.47
N GLY A 675 -16.39 -14.61 35.32
CA GLY A 675 -15.05 -14.49 34.75
C GLY A 675 -14.29 -13.25 35.23
N ASN A 676 -13.42 -12.72 34.37
CA ASN A 676 -12.66 -11.49 34.59
C ASN A 676 -13.50 -10.25 34.25
N ALA A 677 -13.24 -9.14 34.93
CA ALA A 677 -13.90 -7.86 34.68
C ALA A 677 -12.87 -6.75 34.42
N ARG A 678 -13.06 -5.97 33.35
CA ARG A 678 -12.23 -4.79 33.08
C ARG A 678 -13.09 -3.60 32.65
N ALA A 679 -12.92 -2.46 33.32
CA ALA A 679 -13.62 -1.21 33.06
C ALA A 679 -12.87 -0.04 33.69
N HIS A 680 -13.18 1.20 33.29
CA HIS A 680 -12.62 2.37 33.96
C HIS A 680 -13.11 2.43 35.41
N GLU A 681 -14.43 2.31 35.60
CA GLU A 681 -15.05 2.27 36.93
C GLU A 681 -15.87 1.00 37.15
N MET A 682 -15.84 0.47 38.37
CA MET A 682 -16.68 -0.64 38.79
C MET A 682 -17.35 -0.31 40.12
N THR A 683 -18.67 -0.48 40.19
CA THR A 683 -19.47 -0.25 41.41
C THR A 683 -20.47 -1.38 41.66
N ASN A 684 -20.55 -1.91 42.88
CA ASN A 684 -21.45 -3.01 43.25
C ASN A 684 -21.30 -4.30 42.41
N VAL A 685 -20.10 -4.58 41.90
CA VAL A 685 -19.76 -5.72 41.04
C VAL A 685 -19.21 -6.88 41.88
N GLN A 686 -19.66 -8.10 41.57
CA GLN A 686 -19.07 -9.34 42.07
C GLN A 686 -18.26 -10.01 40.96
N VAL A 687 -16.95 -10.13 41.12
CA VAL A 687 -16.03 -10.69 40.12
C VAL A 687 -15.48 -12.04 40.59
N GLY A 688 -15.69 -13.09 39.80
CA GLY A 688 -15.18 -14.44 40.06
C GLY A 688 -13.72 -14.64 39.67
N GLY A 689 -13.25 -13.95 38.63
CA GLY A 689 -11.87 -13.93 38.15
C GLY A 689 -11.06 -12.76 38.70
N ASN A 690 -10.26 -12.12 37.83
CA ASN A 690 -9.50 -10.91 38.15
C ASN A 690 -10.28 -9.63 37.76
N ALA A 691 -9.96 -8.53 38.43
CA ALA A 691 -10.51 -7.21 38.14
C ALA A 691 -9.38 -6.22 37.77
N ASP A 692 -9.54 -5.51 36.66
CA ASP A 692 -8.59 -4.51 36.16
C ASP A 692 -9.31 -3.17 35.86
N GLY A 693 -8.78 -2.03 36.30
CA GLY A 693 -9.45 -0.75 36.06
C GLY A 693 -8.84 0.46 36.75
N TYR A 694 -9.60 1.56 36.82
CA TYR A 694 -9.19 2.78 37.50
C TYR A 694 -9.82 2.88 38.91
N THR A 695 -11.16 2.88 38.99
CA THR A 695 -11.90 3.02 40.27
C THR A 695 -12.71 1.76 40.58
N TYR A 696 -12.63 1.29 41.83
CA TYR A 696 -13.29 0.06 42.28
C TYR A 696 -13.96 0.26 43.65
N THR A 697 -15.29 0.38 43.68
CA THR A 697 -16.09 0.77 44.85
C THR A 697 -17.18 -0.23 45.20
N ASN A 698 -17.31 -0.63 46.48
CA ASN A 698 -18.37 -1.55 46.95
C ASN A 698 -18.42 -2.89 46.21
N ASN A 699 -17.25 -3.40 45.81
CA ASN A 699 -17.14 -4.60 44.98
C ASN A 699 -16.49 -5.77 45.75
N THR A 700 -16.67 -6.98 45.23
CA THR A 700 -15.96 -8.18 45.71
C THR A 700 -15.29 -8.91 44.55
N VAL A 701 -14.00 -9.22 44.66
CA VAL A 701 -13.26 -10.03 43.67
C VAL A 701 -12.65 -11.26 44.33
N THR A 702 -12.83 -12.42 43.67
CA THR A 702 -12.28 -13.69 44.15
C THR A 702 -10.81 -13.86 43.74
N GLY A 703 -10.42 -13.38 42.56
CA GLY A 703 -9.03 -13.32 42.09
C GLY A 703 -8.29 -12.06 42.54
N ASN A 704 -7.43 -11.54 41.65
CA ASN A 704 -6.60 -10.37 41.89
C ASN A 704 -7.30 -9.07 41.47
N ALA A 705 -6.92 -7.95 42.07
CA ALA A 705 -7.31 -6.60 41.66
C ALA A 705 -6.09 -5.78 41.24
N HIS A 706 -6.12 -5.17 40.05
CA HIS A 706 -5.16 -4.14 39.61
C HIS A 706 -5.92 -2.85 39.29
N MET A 707 -5.82 -1.88 40.20
CA MET A 707 -6.63 -0.65 40.18
C MET A 707 -5.78 0.60 40.37
N ASN A 708 -6.32 1.79 40.09
CA ASN A 708 -5.77 3.03 40.65
C ASN A 708 -6.26 3.25 42.09
N SER A 709 -7.58 3.10 42.30
CA SER A 709 -8.25 3.33 43.57
C SER A 709 -9.18 2.19 43.97
N LEU A 710 -9.04 1.72 45.20
CA LEU A 710 -9.88 0.70 45.84
C LEU A 710 -10.67 1.32 47.01
N SER A 711 -11.99 1.14 47.04
CA SER A 711 -12.82 1.62 48.15
C SER A 711 -13.95 0.64 48.55
N SER A 712 -14.18 0.47 49.86
CA SER A 712 -15.29 -0.32 50.41
C SER A 712 -15.40 -1.73 49.82
N CYS A 713 -14.28 -2.45 49.64
CA CYS A 713 -14.21 -3.64 48.79
C CYS A 713 -13.65 -4.88 49.49
N THR A 714 -13.84 -6.06 48.89
CA THR A 714 -13.16 -7.31 49.30
C THR A 714 -12.37 -7.88 48.14
N VAL A 715 -11.07 -8.08 48.32
CA VAL A 715 -10.15 -8.71 47.36
C VAL A 715 -9.60 -9.98 47.98
N ASN A 716 -10.02 -11.16 47.52
CA ASN A 716 -9.55 -12.43 48.09
C ASN A 716 -8.13 -12.78 47.64
N GLY A 717 -7.72 -12.34 46.43
CA GLY A 717 -6.36 -12.50 45.91
C GLY A 717 -5.44 -11.31 46.21
N ASN A 718 -4.49 -11.05 45.30
CA ASN A 718 -3.54 -9.94 45.43
C ASN A 718 -4.18 -8.61 44.98
N ALA A 719 -3.74 -7.49 45.55
CA ALA A 719 -4.18 -6.15 45.18
C ALA A 719 -2.99 -5.26 44.78
N THR A 720 -3.08 -4.64 43.62
CA THR A 720 -2.08 -3.66 43.11
C THR A 720 -2.78 -2.31 42.92
N TYR A 721 -2.33 -1.25 43.61
CA TYR A 721 -3.07 0.03 43.69
C TYR A 721 -2.21 1.27 43.99
N ASN A 722 -2.80 2.46 43.83
CA ASN A 722 -2.24 3.74 44.31
C ASN A 722 -2.94 4.27 45.55
N THR A 723 -4.27 4.06 45.67
CA THR A 723 -5.05 4.45 46.85
C THR A 723 -5.98 3.31 47.29
N ILE A 724 -6.13 3.13 48.60
CA ILE A 724 -7.01 2.13 49.20
C ILE A 724 -7.76 2.70 50.40
N SER A 725 -9.05 2.39 50.53
CA SER A 725 -9.88 2.79 51.68
C SER A 725 -10.92 1.72 51.99
N SER A 726 -11.10 1.38 53.28
CA SER A 726 -12.16 0.46 53.72
C SER A 726 -12.24 -0.88 52.95
N CYS A 727 -11.11 -1.42 52.47
CA CYS A 727 -11.06 -2.69 51.75
C CYS A 727 -10.38 -3.78 52.59
N THR A 728 -10.83 -5.03 52.40
CA THR A 728 -10.14 -6.24 52.91
C THR A 728 -9.38 -6.91 51.78
N VAL A 729 -8.07 -7.13 51.95
CA VAL A 729 -7.23 -7.84 50.96
C VAL A 729 -6.67 -9.12 51.59
N GLY A 730 -6.95 -10.26 50.99
CA GLY A 730 -6.50 -11.59 51.44
C GLY A 730 -5.08 -11.95 51.01
N GLY A 731 -4.62 -11.42 49.87
CA GLY A 731 -3.29 -11.66 49.30
C GLY A 731 -2.29 -10.53 49.48
N THR A 732 -1.28 -10.50 48.59
CA THR A 732 -0.20 -9.52 48.59
C THR A 732 -0.71 -8.15 48.13
N GLN A 733 -0.20 -7.09 48.75
CA GLN A 733 -0.50 -5.71 48.38
C GLN A 733 0.72 -5.03 47.76
N THR A 734 0.53 -4.41 46.59
CA THR A 734 1.61 -3.73 45.82
C THR A 734 1.21 -2.28 45.52
N THR A 735 2.08 -1.32 45.89
CA THR A 735 1.87 0.13 45.67
C THR A 735 3.21 0.89 45.66
N PRO A 736 3.39 1.97 44.86
CA PRO A 736 2.46 2.48 43.83
C PRO A 736 2.46 1.63 42.56
N THR A 737 1.47 1.84 41.69
CA THR A 737 1.33 1.17 40.40
C THR A 737 0.94 2.14 39.29
N VAL A 738 1.21 1.76 38.05
CA VAL A 738 0.53 2.36 36.90
C VAL A 738 -0.76 1.55 36.70
N PRO A 739 -1.95 2.16 36.83
CA PRO A 739 -3.20 1.44 36.62
C PRO A 739 -3.31 0.97 35.15
N PRO A 740 -4.05 -0.12 34.88
CA PRO A 740 -4.36 -0.51 33.51
C PRO A 740 -5.05 0.64 32.77
N GLY A 741 -4.61 0.95 31.55
CA GLY A 741 -5.36 1.86 30.68
C GLY A 741 -6.69 1.23 30.27
N ASP A 742 -7.65 2.06 29.87
CA ASP A 742 -8.93 1.57 29.34
C ASP A 742 -8.70 0.75 28.07
N LEU A 743 -9.62 -0.20 27.80
CA LEU A 743 -9.61 -0.93 26.54
C LEU A 743 -10.00 0.01 25.39
N ALA A 744 -9.38 -0.18 24.22
CA ALA A 744 -9.80 0.53 23.02
C ALA A 744 -11.20 0.02 22.58
N PRO A 745 -12.09 0.90 22.08
CA PRO A 745 -13.35 0.49 21.49
C PRO A 745 -13.14 -0.51 20.35
N GLN A 746 -13.99 -1.53 20.27
CA GLN A 746 -13.95 -2.53 19.20
C GLN A 746 -15.06 -2.27 18.17
N PRO A 747 -14.75 -2.26 16.86
CA PRO A 747 -15.78 -2.15 15.83
C PRO A 747 -16.71 -3.38 15.86
N LEU A 748 -17.97 -3.18 15.49
CA LEU A 748 -18.93 -4.27 15.36
C LEU A 748 -18.55 -5.23 14.20
N PRO A 749 -18.85 -6.54 14.31
CA PRO A 749 -18.36 -7.59 13.42
C PRO A 749 -18.89 -7.56 11.97
N ILE A 750 -19.98 -6.84 11.69
CA ILE A 750 -20.56 -6.74 10.33
C ILE A 750 -20.38 -5.32 9.81
N THR A 751 -19.81 -5.20 8.62
CA THR A 751 -19.62 -3.92 7.93
C THR A 751 -20.77 -3.62 6.97
N GLN A 752 -20.94 -2.35 6.59
CA GLN A 752 -21.94 -1.95 5.60
C GLN A 752 -21.76 -2.68 4.26
N ALA A 753 -20.52 -2.92 3.83
CA ALA A 753 -20.23 -3.64 2.59
C ALA A 753 -20.76 -5.09 2.61
N VAL A 754 -20.72 -5.77 3.76
CA VAL A 754 -21.28 -7.12 3.92
C VAL A 754 -22.81 -7.08 3.85
N ILE A 755 -23.44 -6.10 4.50
CA ILE A 755 -24.90 -5.90 4.43
C ILE A 755 -25.32 -5.65 2.97
N ASP A 756 -24.61 -4.79 2.24
CA ASP A 756 -24.91 -4.46 0.85
C ASP A 756 -24.74 -5.69 -0.06
N ALA A 757 -23.73 -6.54 0.19
CA ALA A 757 -23.55 -7.80 -0.54
C ALA A 757 -24.72 -8.77 -0.32
N TRP A 758 -25.21 -8.90 0.92
CA TRP A 758 -26.40 -9.71 1.20
C TRP A 758 -27.67 -9.14 0.58
N LYS A 759 -27.85 -7.81 0.58
CA LYS A 759 -28.96 -7.13 -0.10
C LYS A 759 -28.91 -7.37 -1.61
N ALA A 760 -27.73 -7.29 -2.22
CA ALA A 760 -27.53 -7.60 -3.63
C ALA A 760 -27.88 -9.07 -3.94
N ALA A 761 -27.49 -10.01 -3.09
CA ALA A 761 -27.83 -11.44 -3.24
C ALA A 761 -29.35 -11.68 -3.15
N ALA A 762 -30.04 -10.99 -2.22
CA ALA A 762 -31.49 -11.06 -2.10
C ALA A 762 -32.20 -10.49 -3.33
N GLU A 763 -31.74 -9.35 -3.85
CA GLU A 763 -32.28 -8.71 -5.06
C GLU A 763 -32.02 -9.53 -6.33
N ALA A 764 -30.85 -10.18 -6.44
CA ALA A 764 -30.55 -11.14 -7.50
C ALA A 764 -31.49 -12.35 -7.50
N GLY A 765 -32.00 -12.74 -6.33
CA GLY A 765 -33.08 -13.73 -6.18
C GLY A 765 -34.45 -13.27 -6.70
N GLY A 766 -34.59 -11.97 -7.00
CA GLY A 766 -35.78 -11.31 -7.55
C GLY A 766 -36.47 -10.38 -6.56
N ILE A 767 -37.44 -9.61 -7.05
CA ILE A 767 -38.16 -8.59 -6.27
C ILE A 767 -39.64 -8.95 -6.16
N THR A 768 -40.17 -8.93 -4.93
CA THR A 768 -41.61 -9.00 -4.63
C THR A 768 -42.11 -7.61 -4.24
N ALA A 769 -43.06 -7.10 -5.01
CA ALA A 769 -43.68 -5.80 -4.77
C ALA A 769 -44.75 -5.88 -3.66
N GLY A 770 -44.73 -4.94 -2.72
CA GLY A 770 -45.73 -4.83 -1.65
C GLY A 770 -45.55 -5.80 -0.48
N ASP A 771 -46.58 -5.87 0.35
CA ASP A 771 -46.59 -6.67 1.59
C ASP A 771 -46.75 -8.17 1.30
N VAL A 772 -46.08 -8.99 2.11
CA VAL A 772 -46.10 -10.46 2.03
C VAL A 772 -46.62 -11.02 3.36
N VAL A 773 -47.64 -11.86 3.26
CA VAL A 773 -48.22 -12.57 4.41
C VAL A 773 -48.02 -14.07 4.23
N VAL A 774 -47.31 -14.69 5.18
CA VAL A 774 -47.09 -16.13 5.24
C VAL A 774 -48.15 -16.77 6.14
N SER A 775 -49.01 -17.58 5.52
CA SER A 775 -50.01 -18.43 6.16
C SER A 775 -49.75 -19.90 5.84
N GLY A 776 -49.79 -20.77 6.85
CA GLY A 776 -49.43 -22.19 6.69
C GLY A 776 -47.92 -22.37 6.55
N THR A 777 -47.48 -23.28 5.69
CA THR A 777 -46.04 -23.48 5.40
C THR A 777 -45.70 -22.89 4.03
N GLN A 778 -44.77 -21.93 3.98
CA GLN A 778 -44.30 -21.34 2.73
C GLN A 778 -42.77 -21.28 2.69
N THR A 779 -42.21 -21.37 1.48
CA THR A 779 -40.77 -21.24 1.23
C THR A 779 -40.49 -19.93 0.51
N ILE A 780 -39.59 -19.10 1.04
CA ILE A 780 -39.22 -17.82 0.46
C ILE A 780 -37.69 -17.69 0.49
N GLY A 781 -37.10 -17.21 -0.61
CA GLY A 781 -35.68 -16.82 -0.68
C GLY A 781 -34.88 -17.53 -1.78
N PRO A 782 -33.78 -16.93 -2.28
CA PRO A 782 -33.37 -15.54 -2.04
C PRO A 782 -34.38 -14.56 -2.67
N ARG A 783 -34.68 -13.44 -1.99
CA ARG A 783 -35.69 -12.46 -2.47
C ARG A 783 -35.60 -11.10 -1.76
N LYS A 784 -35.82 -10.01 -2.50
CA LYS A 784 -36.14 -8.68 -1.98
C LYS A 784 -37.65 -8.49 -1.87
N ILE A 785 -38.16 -8.05 -0.73
CA ILE A 785 -39.57 -7.72 -0.47
C ILE A 785 -39.64 -6.22 -0.19
N THR A 786 -40.39 -5.48 -1.00
CA THR A 786 -40.45 -4.01 -0.89
C THR A 786 -41.43 -3.50 0.17
N GLY A 787 -42.39 -4.33 0.60
CA GLY A 787 -43.29 -4.03 1.70
C GLY A 787 -42.94 -4.77 2.99
N LYS A 788 -43.93 -4.96 3.85
CA LYS A 788 -43.85 -5.68 5.12
C LYS A 788 -43.88 -7.19 4.92
N LEU A 789 -43.11 -7.94 5.71
CA LEU A 789 -43.22 -9.40 5.81
C LEU A 789 -43.92 -9.78 7.13
N THR A 790 -45.03 -10.51 7.06
CA THR A 790 -45.73 -11.03 8.25
C THR A 790 -45.83 -12.55 8.20
N VAL A 791 -45.26 -13.25 9.17
CA VAL A 791 -45.50 -14.68 9.40
C VAL A 791 -46.58 -14.81 10.45
N THR A 792 -47.76 -15.26 10.04
CA THR A 792 -48.96 -15.29 10.89
C THR A 792 -48.87 -16.36 11.98
N ASN A 793 -49.69 -16.24 13.03
CA ASN A 793 -49.68 -17.14 14.18
C ASN A 793 -49.70 -18.62 13.79
N GLY A 794 -48.73 -19.40 14.30
CA GLY A 794 -48.58 -20.84 14.05
C GLY A 794 -48.08 -21.22 12.64
N SER A 795 -47.77 -20.25 11.78
CA SER A 795 -47.28 -20.52 10.41
C SER A 795 -45.78 -20.82 10.38
N THR A 796 -45.34 -21.53 9.34
CA THR A 796 -43.94 -21.89 9.11
C THR A 796 -43.39 -21.17 7.88
N LEU A 797 -42.31 -20.41 8.06
CA LEU A 797 -41.50 -19.85 6.97
C LEU A 797 -40.22 -20.67 6.80
N MET A 798 -40.06 -21.30 5.63
CA MET A 798 -38.80 -21.91 5.22
C MET A 798 -38.00 -20.91 4.38
N VAL A 799 -36.80 -20.54 4.85
CA VAL A 799 -35.92 -19.58 4.19
C VAL A 799 -34.94 -20.33 3.31
N SER A 800 -35.04 -20.19 1.99
CA SER A 800 -34.20 -20.90 1.00
C SER A 800 -33.03 -20.08 0.45
N GLY A 801 -32.88 -18.83 0.87
CA GLY A 801 -31.79 -17.92 0.51
C GLY A 801 -31.93 -16.60 1.28
N THR A 802 -31.00 -15.66 1.09
CA THR A 802 -31.05 -14.35 1.79
C THR A 802 -32.36 -13.61 1.51
N LEU A 803 -33.00 -13.13 2.57
CA LEU A 803 -34.19 -12.29 2.48
C LEU A 803 -33.84 -10.86 2.84
N TRP A 804 -34.27 -9.91 2.01
CA TRP A 804 -34.20 -8.48 2.32
C TRP A 804 -35.60 -7.88 2.27
N VAL A 805 -36.09 -7.40 3.40
CA VAL A 805 -37.39 -6.75 3.57
C VAL A 805 -37.16 -5.27 3.78
N VAL A 806 -37.74 -4.42 2.94
CA VAL A 806 -37.61 -2.95 3.07
C VAL A 806 -38.51 -2.43 4.20
N GLY A 807 -39.67 -3.06 4.42
CA GLY A 807 -40.58 -2.75 5.52
C GLY A 807 -40.35 -3.60 6.76
N ASP A 808 -41.31 -3.58 7.68
CA ASP A 808 -41.24 -4.35 8.93
C ASP A 808 -41.25 -5.87 8.68
N ILE A 809 -40.64 -6.60 9.61
CA ILE A 809 -40.76 -8.05 9.72
C ILE A 809 -41.50 -8.37 11.01
N VAL A 810 -42.61 -9.11 10.91
CA VAL A 810 -43.40 -9.54 12.07
C VAL A 810 -43.49 -11.05 12.07
N PHE A 811 -42.88 -11.67 13.07
CA PHE A 811 -43.04 -13.08 13.38
C PHE A 811 -44.07 -13.20 14.50
N ASP A 812 -45.32 -13.50 14.15
CA ASP A 812 -46.43 -13.58 15.10
C ASP A 812 -46.31 -14.81 16.04
N ASN A 813 -47.21 -14.92 17.01
CA ASN A 813 -47.14 -15.92 18.06
C ASN A 813 -47.01 -17.35 17.49
N ASN A 814 -46.18 -18.18 18.12
CA ASN A 814 -45.99 -19.59 17.75
C ASN A 814 -45.53 -19.82 16.29
N SER A 815 -45.04 -18.79 15.59
CA SER A 815 -44.50 -18.94 14.25
C SER A 815 -43.17 -19.72 14.28
N ILE A 816 -42.89 -20.44 13.19
CA ILE A 816 -41.68 -21.26 13.06
C ILE A 816 -40.90 -20.79 11.84
N ILE A 817 -39.65 -20.40 12.03
CA ILE A 817 -38.78 -19.95 10.94
C ILE A 817 -37.59 -20.91 10.85
N ARG A 818 -37.37 -21.50 9.68
CA ARG A 818 -36.30 -22.49 9.47
C ARG A 818 -35.51 -22.18 8.21
N LEU A 819 -34.19 -22.34 8.27
CA LEU A 819 -33.43 -22.42 7.02
C LEU A 819 -33.77 -23.72 6.29
N SER A 820 -33.83 -23.65 4.96
CA SER A 820 -33.93 -24.84 4.13
C SER A 820 -32.73 -25.76 4.33
N SER A 821 -32.92 -27.07 4.22
CA SER A 821 -31.82 -28.05 4.31
C SER A 821 -30.72 -27.84 3.26
N GLY A 822 -31.03 -27.15 2.15
CA GLY A 822 -30.06 -26.78 1.11
C GLY A 822 -28.89 -25.91 1.59
N TYR A 823 -29.00 -25.28 2.77
CA TYR A 823 -27.90 -24.53 3.38
C TYR A 823 -26.74 -25.43 3.85
N GLY A 824 -26.98 -26.71 4.16
CA GLY A 824 -25.92 -27.57 4.70
C GLY A 824 -25.29 -26.98 5.97
N THR A 825 -23.98 -26.75 5.96
CA THR A 825 -23.25 -26.11 7.08
C THR A 825 -23.35 -24.58 7.08
N LEU A 826 -23.91 -23.97 6.03
CA LEU A 826 -24.00 -22.51 5.93
C LEU A 826 -25.13 -21.96 6.80
N SER A 827 -24.92 -20.77 7.32
CA SER A 827 -25.87 -19.93 8.04
C SER A 827 -26.63 -19.02 7.07
N GLY A 828 -27.83 -18.57 7.44
CA GLY A 828 -28.70 -17.74 6.62
C GLY A 828 -29.04 -16.40 7.26
N VAL A 829 -29.35 -15.41 6.42
CA VAL A 829 -29.57 -14.02 6.83
C VAL A 829 -30.94 -13.53 6.38
N VAL A 830 -31.66 -12.86 7.29
CA VAL A 830 -32.91 -12.14 7.03
C VAL A 830 -32.71 -10.68 7.47
N ILE A 831 -32.85 -9.76 6.53
CA ILE A 831 -32.58 -8.32 6.70
C ILE A 831 -33.88 -7.53 6.70
N SER A 832 -34.04 -6.59 7.62
CA SER A 832 -35.05 -5.52 7.60
C SER A 832 -34.38 -4.15 7.46
N ASP A 833 -34.93 -3.26 6.64
CA ASP A 833 -34.56 -1.83 6.65
C ASP A 833 -35.42 -0.99 7.62
N SER A 834 -36.34 -1.63 8.35
CA SER A 834 -37.26 -0.98 9.28
C SER A 834 -37.22 -1.60 10.68
N LYS A 835 -38.18 -2.46 11.05
CA LYS A 835 -38.25 -3.10 12.37
C LYS A 835 -38.39 -4.62 12.24
N ILE A 836 -38.01 -5.33 13.30
CA ILE A 836 -38.21 -6.77 13.44
C ILE A 836 -38.91 -7.03 14.78
N ASP A 837 -40.16 -7.49 14.74
CA ASP A 837 -40.91 -7.89 15.91
C ASP A 837 -41.03 -9.42 15.97
N VAL A 838 -40.41 -10.02 16.98
CA VAL A 838 -40.51 -11.45 17.30
C VAL A 838 -41.50 -11.61 18.45
N LYS A 839 -42.70 -12.13 18.15
CA LYS A 839 -43.78 -12.33 19.13
C LYS A 839 -43.64 -13.66 19.90
N ASN A 840 -44.58 -13.92 20.81
CA ASN A 840 -44.44 -14.96 21.81
C ASN A 840 -44.28 -16.36 21.21
N ASN A 841 -43.38 -17.16 21.78
CA ASN A 841 -43.10 -18.53 21.36
C ASN A 841 -42.69 -18.69 19.88
N ALA A 842 -42.23 -17.62 19.21
CA ALA A 842 -41.65 -17.74 17.89
C ALA A 842 -40.37 -18.57 17.97
N ALA A 843 -40.26 -19.57 17.08
CA ALA A 843 -39.18 -20.54 17.10
C ALA A 843 -38.32 -20.44 15.84
N PHE A 844 -37.01 -20.52 16.01
CA PHE A 844 -36.04 -20.35 14.93
C PHE A 844 -35.07 -21.53 14.88
N SER A 845 -34.69 -21.98 13.69
CA SER A 845 -33.67 -23.01 13.52
C SER A 845 -32.85 -22.84 12.25
N GLY A 846 -31.60 -23.29 12.30
CA GLY A 846 -30.76 -23.45 11.12
C GLY A 846 -31.25 -24.56 10.18
N SER A 847 -30.36 -25.02 9.29
CA SER A 847 -30.66 -26.02 8.25
C SER A 847 -30.93 -27.43 8.77
N GLY A 848 -30.70 -27.67 10.07
CA GLY A 848 -30.60 -28.98 10.71
C GLY A 848 -29.16 -29.42 10.98
N ASN A 849 -28.16 -28.72 10.45
CA ASN A 849 -26.75 -28.90 10.81
C ASN A 849 -26.40 -28.06 12.06
N PRO A 850 -25.65 -28.59 13.05
CA PRO A 850 -25.23 -27.83 14.24
C PRO A 850 -24.40 -26.56 13.96
N ALA A 851 -23.70 -26.49 12.82
CA ALA A 851 -22.93 -25.31 12.42
C ALA A 851 -23.74 -24.26 11.63
N SER A 852 -25.02 -24.53 11.35
CA SER A 852 -25.90 -23.65 10.59
C SER A 852 -26.77 -22.84 11.54
N PHE A 853 -26.65 -21.52 11.45
CA PHE A 853 -27.40 -20.56 12.27
C PHE A 853 -28.23 -19.63 11.39
N MET A 854 -29.29 -19.07 11.96
CA MET A 854 -30.03 -17.97 11.35
C MET A 854 -29.61 -16.66 12.02
N MET A 855 -29.53 -15.59 11.22
CA MET A 855 -29.34 -14.23 11.71
C MET A 855 -30.48 -13.33 11.27
N LEU A 856 -31.04 -12.59 12.23
CA LEU A 856 -31.97 -11.49 12.01
C LEU A 856 -31.20 -10.18 12.11
N LEU A 857 -31.17 -9.43 11.02
CA LEU A 857 -30.39 -8.21 10.89
C LEU A 857 -31.30 -7.00 10.65
N ASP A 858 -31.19 -6.00 11.52
CA ASP A 858 -31.73 -4.67 11.27
C ASP A 858 -30.66 -3.77 10.64
N ALA A 859 -30.98 -3.18 9.49
CA ALA A 859 -30.14 -2.23 8.78
C ALA A 859 -30.64 -0.77 8.94
N LYS A 860 -31.68 -0.53 9.75
CA LYS A 860 -32.18 0.82 10.03
C LYS A 860 -31.15 1.63 10.81
N ASP A 861 -30.89 2.85 10.33
CA ASP A 861 -30.06 3.83 11.02
C ASP A 861 -30.94 4.67 11.94
N SER A 862 -31.04 4.28 13.21
CA SER A 862 -31.95 4.91 14.17
C SER A 862 -31.47 4.78 15.60
N ILE A 863 -30.38 5.49 15.91
CA ILE A 863 -29.80 5.54 17.25
C ILE A 863 -30.87 5.96 18.28
N GLY A 864 -31.05 5.14 19.32
CA GLY A 864 -32.02 5.38 20.40
C GLY A 864 -33.42 4.77 20.20
N GLU A 865 -33.71 4.14 19.06
CA GLU A 865 -34.93 3.35 18.88
C GLU A 865 -34.70 1.85 19.10
N GLU A 866 -35.63 1.20 19.78
CA GLU A 866 -35.75 -0.27 19.83
C GLU A 866 -36.38 -0.77 18.52
N THR A 867 -35.57 -1.34 17.63
CA THR A 867 -35.99 -1.77 16.29
C THR A 867 -36.13 -3.28 16.18
N ILE A 868 -35.41 -4.03 17.01
CA ILE A 868 -35.61 -5.46 17.21
C ILE A 868 -36.22 -5.68 18.58
N ASN A 869 -37.46 -6.17 18.61
CA ASN A 869 -38.17 -6.52 19.84
C ASN A 869 -38.40 -8.03 19.90
N VAL A 870 -37.96 -8.66 20.98
CA VAL A 870 -38.03 -10.11 21.18
C VAL A 870 -38.86 -10.41 22.42
N ASP A 871 -40.10 -10.86 22.18
CA ASP A 871 -41.13 -11.12 23.20
C ASP A 871 -41.05 -12.55 23.80
N ASN A 872 -42.04 -12.91 24.62
CA ASN A 872 -41.98 -14.00 25.61
C ASN A 872 -41.67 -15.39 25.04
N ASN A 873 -40.71 -16.11 25.65
CA ASN A 873 -40.32 -17.49 25.34
C ASN A 873 -39.92 -17.77 23.87
N SER A 874 -39.53 -16.75 23.09
CA SER A 874 -38.98 -17.00 21.75
C SER A 874 -37.57 -17.62 21.83
N THR A 875 -37.24 -18.55 20.94
CA THR A 875 -35.95 -19.27 20.97
C THR A 875 -34.85 -18.57 20.17
N GLY A 876 -33.59 -18.72 20.60
CA GLY A 876 -32.47 -17.91 20.14
C GLY A 876 -31.86 -18.20 18.78
N VAL A 877 -31.61 -17.11 18.05
CA VAL A 877 -30.78 -16.96 16.86
C VAL A 877 -29.70 -15.91 17.11
N ILE A 878 -28.97 -15.53 16.07
CA ILE A 878 -28.08 -14.37 16.04
C ILE A 878 -28.94 -13.13 15.77
N TYR A 879 -28.81 -12.10 16.59
CA TYR A 879 -29.49 -10.81 16.36
C TYR A 879 -28.46 -9.70 16.15
N TYR A 880 -28.61 -8.95 15.06
CA TYR A 880 -27.70 -7.84 14.74
C TYR A 880 -28.46 -6.54 14.49
N ALA A 881 -28.09 -5.47 15.18
CA ALA A 881 -28.67 -4.14 15.03
C ALA A 881 -27.59 -3.05 15.18
N GLY A 882 -26.70 -2.92 14.19
CA GLY A 882 -25.48 -2.11 14.32
C GLY A 882 -25.70 -0.60 14.53
N LYS A 883 -26.92 -0.09 14.38
CA LYS A 883 -27.26 1.35 14.51
C LYS A 883 -28.58 1.60 15.27
N SER A 884 -29.00 0.66 16.10
CA SER A 884 -30.29 0.68 16.80
C SER A 884 -30.27 -0.25 18.02
N TRP A 885 -31.32 -0.21 18.85
CA TRP A 885 -31.42 -1.01 20.06
C TRP A 885 -32.13 -2.34 19.83
N ILE A 886 -31.66 -3.37 20.52
CA ILE A 886 -32.36 -4.66 20.64
C ILE A 886 -32.92 -4.80 22.05
N LYS A 887 -34.18 -5.18 22.15
CA LYS A 887 -34.84 -5.49 23.41
C LYS A 887 -35.26 -6.94 23.49
N PHE A 888 -34.81 -7.60 24.55
CA PHE A 888 -35.23 -8.94 24.95
C PHE A 888 -36.11 -8.86 26.19
N SER A 889 -37.24 -9.56 26.21
CA SER A 889 -38.20 -9.50 27.30
C SER A 889 -38.84 -10.85 27.61
N ASN A 890 -39.07 -11.11 28.90
CA ASN A 890 -39.90 -12.21 29.41
C ASN A 890 -39.39 -13.60 28.96
N ASN A 891 -38.26 -14.07 29.49
CA ASN A 891 -37.69 -15.38 29.16
C ASN A 891 -37.38 -15.59 27.66
N SER A 892 -37.27 -14.51 26.88
CA SER A 892 -36.77 -14.56 25.51
C SER A 892 -35.32 -15.03 25.49
N ALA A 893 -34.95 -15.82 24.47
CA ALA A 893 -33.60 -16.34 24.33
C ALA A 893 -32.91 -15.85 23.04
N ALA A 894 -31.58 -15.74 23.09
CA ALA A 894 -30.70 -15.55 21.92
C ALA A 894 -29.49 -16.50 21.97
N LYS A 895 -28.87 -16.75 20.81
CA LYS A 895 -27.57 -17.43 20.73
C LYS A 895 -26.41 -16.45 20.74
N GLU A 896 -26.63 -15.27 20.20
CA GLU A 896 -25.70 -14.15 20.20
C GLU A 896 -26.49 -12.88 19.91
N ALA A 897 -26.03 -11.74 20.43
CA ALA A 897 -26.59 -10.45 20.07
C ALA A 897 -25.50 -9.37 19.96
N THR A 898 -25.52 -8.66 18.83
CA THR A 898 -24.65 -7.53 18.55
C THR A 898 -25.48 -6.30 18.18
N ALA A 899 -25.26 -5.15 18.82
CA ALA A 899 -26.06 -3.95 18.51
C ALA A 899 -25.37 -2.63 18.85
N TYR A 900 -26.01 -1.49 18.52
CA TYR A 900 -25.65 -0.21 19.10
C TYR A 900 -25.84 -0.22 20.63
N GLY A 901 -26.95 -0.76 21.11
CA GLY A 901 -27.23 -1.00 22.52
C GLY A 901 -28.22 -2.15 22.72
N ILE A 902 -28.15 -2.84 23.86
CA ILE A 902 -29.00 -4.01 24.16
C ILE A 902 -29.65 -3.84 25.52
N ARG A 903 -30.94 -4.21 25.60
CA ARG A 903 -31.68 -4.31 26.87
C ARG A 903 -32.21 -5.73 27.09
N LEU A 904 -31.87 -6.30 28.23
CA LEU A 904 -32.38 -7.59 28.71
C LEU A 904 -33.32 -7.36 29.89
N ASP A 905 -34.59 -7.75 29.75
CA ASP A 905 -35.60 -7.62 30.79
C ASP A 905 -36.27 -8.96 31.12
N ASN A 906 -36.65 -9.13 32.39
CA ASN A 906 -37.49 -10.22 32.90
C ASN A 906 -37.01 -11.64 32.51
N ASN A 907 -35.88 -12.05 33.08
CA ASN A 907 -35.25 -13.36 32.88
C ASN A 907 -34.84 -13.63 31.42
N ALA A 908 -34.59 -12.58 30.62
CA ALA A 908 -34.04 -12.76 29.28
C ALA A 908 -32.64 -13.41 29.35
N GLU A 909 -32.37 -14.33 28.43
CA GLU A 909 -31.15 -15.15 28.45
C GLU A 909 -30.45 -15.15 27.09
N ILE A 910 -29.16 -14.82 27.07
CA ILE A 910 -28.31 -14.98 25.89
C ILE A 910 -27.33 -16.12 26.16
N THR A 911 -27.37 -17.19 25.36
CA THR A 911 -26.53 -18.37 25.55
C THR A 911 -25.62 -18.60 24.35
N TYR A 912 -24.36 -18.17 24.53
CA TYR A 912 -23.35 -18.17 23.49
C TYR A 912 -22.95 -19.58 23.09
N ASP A 913 -22.94 -19.84 21.78
CA ASP A 913 -22.48 -21.09 21.19
C ASP A 913 -21.08 -20.90 20.59
N SER A 914 -20.09 -21.65 21.07
CA SER A 914 -18.69 -21.48 20.65
C SER A 914 -18.47 -21.75 19.16
N GLY A 915 -19.41 -22.40 18.47
CA GLY A 915 -19.39 -22.55 17.00
C GLY A 915 -19.59 -21.24 16.23
N LEU A 916 -20.11 -20.17 16.86
CA LEU A 916 -20.45 -18.91 16.19
C LEU A 916 -19.25 -18.08 15.75
N ALA A 917 -18.10 -18.21 16.41
CA ALA A 917 -16.86 -17.55 16.01
C ALA A 917 -16.40 -17.97 14.60
N ASN A 918 -16.84 -19.14 14.12
CA ASN A 918 -16.50 -19.70 12.81
C ASN A 918 -17.73 -19.84 11.89
N ALA A 919 -18.83 -19.15 12.19
CA ALA A 919 -20.06 -19.27 11.41
C ALA A 919 -19.86 -18.76 9.97
N SER A 920 -20.20 -19.60 8.99
CA SER A 920 -20.11 -19.26 7.57
C SER A 920 -21.49 -18.93 7.00
N PHE A 921 -21.70 -17.71 6.53
CA PHE A 921 -23.00 -17.28 5.98
C PHE A 921 -23.10 -17.50 4.48
N SER A 922 -24.28 -17.93 4.01
CA SER A 922 -24.57 -18.04 2.57
C SER A 922 -24.46 -16.67 1.89
N SER A 923 -23.88 -16.64 0.69
CA SER A 923 -23.70 -15.41 -0.09
C SER A 923 -22.77 -14.36 0.56
N SER A 924 -21.98 -14.75 1.58
CA SER A 924 -20.81 -13.96 2.00
C SER A 924 -19.69 -14.14 0.96
N PRO A 925 -18.91 -13.12 0.61
CA PRO A 925 -17.68 -13.32 -0.17
C PRO A 925 -16.78 -14.30 0.61
N ALA A 926 -16.39 -15.40 -0.04
CA ALA A 926 -15.80 -16.57 0.60
C ALA A 926 -14.67 -16.20 1.59
N GLY A 927 -14.90 -16.45 2.88
CA GLY A 927 -13.88 -16.37 3.93
C GLY A 927 -12.91 -17.54 3.78
N GLY A 928 -11.73 -17.26 3.23
CA GLY A 928 -10.60 -18.18 3.20
C GLY A 928 -9.40 -17.54 3.90
N TRP A 929 -8.57 -18.36 4.56
CA TRP A 929 -7.24 -17.96 4.97
C TRP A 929 -6.39 -17.71 3.73
N SER A 930 -5.83 -16.51 3.62
CA SER A 930 -4.89 -16.11 2.59
C SER A 930 -3.50 -15.90 3.20
N VAL A 931 -2.45 -16.08 2.40
CA VAL A 931 -1.09 -15.78 2.84
C VAL A 931 -0.91 -14.26 2.84
N GLU A 932 -0.64 -13.67 4.00
CA GLU A 932 -0.31 -12.25 4.14
C GLU A 932 1.18 -12.00 3.88
N SER A 933 2.04 -12.86 4.43
CA SER A 933 3.48 -12.80 4.20
C SER A 933 4.13 -14.15 4.42
N TRP A 934 5.21 -14.39 3.69
CA TRP A 934 6.16 -15.46 3.95
C TRP A 934 7.55 -14.84 4.10
N VAL A 935 8.30 -15.23 5.12
CA VAL A 935 9.64 -14.72 5.39
C VAL A 935 10.50 -15.75 6.11
N GLU A 936 11.79 -15.80 5.79
CA GLU A 936 12.79 -16.52 6.58
C GLU A 936 13.16 -15.67 7.80
N VAL A 937 13.07 -16.25 9.01
CA VAL A 937 13.34 -15.54 10.27
C VAL A 937 14.52 -16.16 11.01
N GLU A 938 15.28 -15.34 11.73
CA GLU A 938 16.43 -15.80 12.54
C GLU A 938 16.02 -16.58 13.81
#